data_AF-A0A970RSH3-F1
#
_entry.id   AF-A0A970RSH3-F1
#
_cell.length_a   1.000
_cell.length_b   1.000
_cell.length_c   1.000
_cell.angle_alpha   90.00
_cell.angle_beta   90.00
_cell.angle_gamma   90.00
#
_symmetry.space_group_name_H-M   'P 1'
#
loop_
_entity.id
_entity.type
_entity.pdbx_description
1 polymer ?
#
loop_
_entity_poly.entity_id
_entity_poly.type
_entity_poly.pdbx_seq_one_letter_code
_entity_poly.pdbx_strand_id
1 'polypeptide(L)'
;LDMYTNDESVKRWYYGPEGGSRLEHFRRNLEQSFLAADEYVWIYGEKGLFVPFTGCSSGWVGRQKTWEEQLPGYLDVLKKTKEACSFVKTPAADKADKKDSSDKKKDAAQPKKRPQASSSRYRQTSSRETVSEPRGELPKKFIATGASIRNAKLKDLMSHAEKFKETGFDGVAFGLSSKDSWGNNIGSEGMFSPVQYTVARLRPFLKDMAAIAGTDGLKESLVYISLSPRVKERIHWNSEQRWALFAHNIGLMAKLTKASGIKGFFLNLEDVNASGQFTVSEKEKTYSYNYLEQTARRRGRSVGKAIFTAYPDIVLFASSWFSAHADLVSVSNDSLVENLKKRGTLWPAFVNGILDVMPPTAHFVDGGGNGERDAKKHDYLKAMSDLHVIGRALVDSENFEKYLTALSPAAGDTLARYTSTSPVHAFWRNLSQAAASSVEYVWIDVGDSPIVGEGSEAIDARMPGWRDVVCQVKDERAWIERYLRENAGTLTDMVPDPTTACGISQGYFAYIEADKRDVSTIESDQAVGEGDSVSFKMTDCKMDGTLMFRVQNVKPNDVYVVQFSTKGYPVAAKVAWRENSAFRWNVPSIGLPVAAENAAGWRTASKIIRAPDAEGYNEMYLMIEMRESKESDVSWIDNVHVYKIK
;
A
#
# COMPACT_ATOMS: atom_id res chain seq x y z
N LEU A 1 18.83 -17.33 6.73
CA LEU A 1 19.36 -18.12 7.86
C LEU A 1 20.83 -17.81 8.12
N ASP A 2 21.65 -17.66 7.08
CA ASP A 2 23.08 -17.32 7.20
C ASP A 2 23.33 -16.12 8.11
N MET A 3 22.45 -15.11 8.07
CA MET A 3 22.60 -13.89 8.88
C MET A 3 22.62 -14.15 10.40
N TYR A 4 21.94 -15.21 10.87
CA TYR A 4 21.90 -15.57 12.30
C TYR A 4 23.07 -16.46 12.72
N THR A 5 23.88 -16.95 11.78
CA THR A 5 25.04 -17.82 12.05
C THR A 5 26.37 -17.15 11.75
N ASN A 6 26.40 -16.19 10.82
CA ASN A 6 27.56 -15.36 10.50
C ASN A 6 28.09 -14.61 11.72
N ASP A 7 29.38 -14.29 11.70
CA ASP A 7 30.00 -13.41 12.69
C ASP A 7 29.91 -11.92 12.28
N GLU A 8 30.18 -11.03 13.23
CA GLU A 8 30.05 -9.58 13.06
C GLU A 8 31.02 -8.98 12.03
N SER A 9 32.09 -9.70 11.65
CA SER A 9 33.02 -9.22 10.62
C SER A 9 32.36 -9.11 9.24
N VAL A 10 31.31 -9.90 9.00
CA VAL A 10 30.49 -9.83 7.78
C VAL A 10 29.33 -8.85 7.99
N LYS A 11 29.64 -7.58 8.28
CA LYS A 11 28.68 -6.54 8.72
C LYS A 11 27.36 -6.49 7.93
N ARG A 12 27.39 -6.71 6.61
CA ARG A 12 26.19 -6.68 5.75
C ARG A 12 25.24 -7.87 5.96
N TRP A 13 25.74 -9.00 6.43
CA TRP A 13 25.02 -10.25 6.55
C TRP A 13 25.05 -10.79 7.98
N TYR A 14 24.95 -9.91 8.97
CA TYR A 14 24.99 -10.28 10.38
C TYR A 14 23.75 -9.77 11.11
N TYR A 15 23.04 -10.68 11.74
CA TYR A 15 22.02 -10.38 12.74
C TYR A 15 22.51 -10.78 14.12
N GLY A 16 22.73 -9.77 14.96
CA GLY A 16 23.13 -9.94 16.35
C GLY A 16 22.04 -10.57 17.23
N PRO A 17 22.38 -10.93 18.48
CA PRO A 17 21.40 -11.46 19.41
C PRO A 17 20.34 -10.41 19.78
N GLU A 18 19.08 -10.83 19.85
CA GLU A 18 17.99 -10.06 20.44
C GLU A 18 17.40 -10.87 21.60
N GLY A 19 17.01 -10.21 22.70
CA GLY A 19 16.51 -10.94 23.88
C GLY A 19 17.52 -11.94 24.46
N GLY A 20 18.82 -11.76 24.17
CA GLY A 20 19.91 -12.60 24.66
C GLY A 20 20.32 -13.76 23.73
N SER A 21 19.68 -13.98 22.57
CA SER A 21 20.17 -15.00 21.62
C SER A 21 19.84 -14.69 20.15
N ARG A 22 20.63 -15.27 19.24
CA ARG A 22 20.36 -15.20 17.78
C ARG A 22 19.17 -16.08 17.37
N LEU A 23 18.91 -17.15 18.13
CA LEU A 23 17.73 -17.99 17.94
C LEU A 23 16.44 -17.22 18.26
N GLU A 24 16.46 -16.40 19.29
CA GLU A 24 15.32 -15.56 19.68
C GLU A 24 15.06 -14.46 18.64
N HIS A 25 16.12 -13.85 18.08
CA HIS A 25 15.98 -12.94 16.94
C HIS A 25 15.36 -13.67 15.73
N PHE A 26 15.82 -14.89 15.41
CA PHE A 26 15.21 -15.70 14.35
C PHE A 26 13.73 -16.00 14.62
N ARG A 27 13.36 -16.39 15.86
CA ARG A 27 11.95 -16.62 16.27
C ARG A 27 11.09 -15.39 16.01
N ARG A 28 11.54 -14.21 16.45
CA ARG A 28 10.80 -12.94 16.26
C ARG A 28 10.59 -12.61 14.78
N ASN A 29 11.63 -12.74 13.95
CA ASN A 29 11.53 -12.46 12.52
C ASN A 29 10.66 -13.50 11.79
N LEU A 30 10.68 -14.76 12.24
CA LEU A 30 9.80 -15.79 11.72
C LEU A 30 8.33 -15.52 12.09
N GLU A 31 8.05 -15.12 13.33
CA GLU A 31 6.71 -14.72 13.78
C GLU A 31 6.16 -13.56 12.96
N GLN A 32 6.97 -12.52 12.73
CA GLN A 32 6.59 -11.41 11.86
C GLN A 32 6.27 -11.89 10.43
N SER A 33 7.06 -12.82 9.90
CA SER A 33 6.82 -13.39 8.57
C SER A 33 5.49 -14.14 8.49
N PHE A 34 5.13 -14.92 9.51
CA PHE A 34 3.83 -15.60 9.58
C PHE A 34 2.66 -14.64 9.72
N LEU A 35 2.84 -13.57 10.49
CA LEU A 35 1.80 -12.55 10.67
C LEU A 35 1.57 -11.75 9.38
N ALA A 36 2.63 -11.50 8.60
CA ALA A 36 2.57 -10.75 7.34
C ALA A 36 2.12 -11.59 6.13
N ALA A 37 2.39 -12.89 6.10
CA ALA A 37 2.07 -13.75 4.96
C ALA A 37 0.64 -14.34 5.01
N ASP A 38 -0.01 -14.51 3.85
CA ASP A 38 -1.34 -15.15 3.76
C ASP A 38 -1.27 -16.68 3.75
N GLU A 39 -0.39 -17.23 2.90
CA GLU A 39 -0.31 -18.69 2.69
C GLU A 39 1.09 -19.27 2.87
N TYR A 40 2.14 -18.62 2.33
CA TYR A 40 3.49 -19.18 2.31
C TYR A 40 4.49 -18.30 3.04
N VAL A 41 5.24 -18.91 3.95
CA VAL A 41 6.48 -18.34 4.50
C VAL A 41 7.64 -19.16 3.95
N TRP A 42 8.54 -18.50 3.23
CA TRP A 42 9.76 -19.10 2.73
C TRP A 42 10.95 -18.80 3.65
N ILE A 43 11.86 -19.76 3.78
CA ILE A 43 13.07 -19.63 4.59
C ILE A 43 14.25 -19.97 3.68
N TYR A 44 15.22 -19.06 3.63
CA TYR A 44 16.40 -19.19 2.77
C TYR A 44 17.69 -19.29 3.58
N GLY A 45 18.65 -20.08 3.10
CA GLY A 45 20.04 -20.01 3.53
C GLY A 45 20.96 -20.89 2.69
N GLU A 46 22.22 -20.48 2.59
CA GLU A 46 23.22 -21.10 1.70
C GLU A 46 24.22 -22.00 2.44
N LYS A 47 24.51 -21.68 3.70
CA LYS A 47 25.57 -22.34 4.48
C LYS A 47 25.13 -23.61 5.18
N GLY A 48 23.85 -23.95 5.17
CA GLY A 48 23.32 -25.06 5.96
C GLY A 48 22.24 -25.86 5.27
N LEU A 49 22.08 -27.11 5.71
CA LEU A 49 21.05 -28.02 5.20
C LEU A 49 19.81 -27.99 6.08
N PHE A 50 18.62 -28.03 5.48
CA PHE A 50 17.36 -28.18 6.25
C PHE A 50 17.18 -29.57 6.83
N VAL A 51 17.71 -30.59 6.14
CA VAL A 51 17.74 -31.98 6.58
C VAL A 51 19.09 -32.59 6.24
N PRO A 52 19.56 -33.62 6.97
CA PRO A 52 20.76 -34.34 6.59
C PRO A 52 20.58 -35.00 5.21
N PHE A 53 21.43 -34.68 4.25
CA PHE A 53 21.46 -35.32 2.93
C PHE A 53 22.58 -36.37 2.88
N THR A 54 22.34 -37.53 3.50
CA THR A 54 23.28 -38.67 3.45
C THR A 54 23.23 -39.35 2.07
N GLY A 55 24.39 -39.67 1.49
CA GLY A 55 24.48 -40.40 0.22
C GLY A 55 24.33 -39.54 -1.04
N CYS A 56 24.37 -38.21 -0.91
CA CYS A 56 24.30 -37.31 -2.06
C CYS A 56 25.65 -37.29 -2.82
N SER A 57 25.60 -37.38 -4.15
CA SER A 57 26.80 -37.41 -5.02
C SER A 57 27.54 -36.08 -5.07
N SER A 58 26.88 -34.98 -4.70
CA SER A 58 27.53 -33.67 -4.55
C SER A 58 28.35 -33.63 -3.27
N GLY A 59 29.68 -33.67 -3.42
CA GLY A 59 30.62 -33.55 -2.31
C GLY A 59 30.50 -32.23 -1.53
N TRP A 60 29.82 -31.21 -2.06
CA TRP A 60 29.51 -29.99 -1.32
C TRP A 60 28.37 -30.22 -0.31
N VAL A 61 27.28 -30.86 -0.74
CA VAL A 61 26.12 -31.15 0.12
C VAL A 61 26.51 -32.05 1.28
N GLY A 62 27.34 -33.08 1.05
CA GLY A 62 27.77 -34.01 2.10
C GLY A 62 28.69 -33.41 3.18
N ARG A 63 29.18 -32.18 3.01
CA ARG A 63 30.08 -31.49 3.96
C ARG A 63 29.40 -30.37 4.76
N GLN A 64 28.17 -30.00 4.41
CA GLN A 64 27.45 -28.92 5.09
C GLN A 64 26.79 -29.41 6.37
N LYS A 65 26.85 -28.59 7.42
CA LYS A 65 26.08 -28.81 8.66
C LYS A 65 24.61 -28.49 8.43
N THR A 66 23.72 -29.17 9.13
CA THR A 66 22.30 -28.80 9.18
C THR A 66 22.10 -27.45 9.89
N TRP A 67 20.96 -26.82 9.66
CA TRP A 67 20.57 -25.60 10.37
C TRP A 67 20.40 -25.82 11.87
N GLU A 68 19.96 -27.00 12.30
CA GLU A 68 19.88 -27.36 13.72
C GLU A 68 21.29 -27.44 14.36
N GLU A 69 22.30 -27.90 13.63
CA GLU A 69 23.68 -27.91 14.13
C GLU A 69 24.33 -26.51 14.13
N GLN A 70 23.91 -25.62 13.23
CA GLN A 70 24.46 -24.26 13.13
C GLN A 70 23.74 -23.25 14.03
N LEU A 71 22.45 -23.46 14.27
CA LEU A 71 21.59 -22.64 15.12
C LEU A 71 20.73 -23.58 15.98
N PRO A 72 21.28 -24.17 17.05
CA PRO A 72 20.58 -25.13 17.90
C PRO A 72 19.24 -24.59 18.41
N GLY A 73 18.17 -25.38 18.30
CA GLY A 73 16.79 -24.98 18.58
C GLY A 73 16.01 -24.42 17.39
N TYR A 74 16.64 -24.33 16.21
CA TYR A 74 16.01 -23.85 14.97
C TYR A 74 14.71 -24.60 14.64
N LEU A 75 14.72 -25.94 14.67
CA LEU A 75 13.55 -26.76 14.35
C LEU A 75 12.43 -26.58 15.37
N ASP A 76 12.78 -26.43 16.66
CA ASP A 76 11.82 -26.21 17.73
C ASP A 76 11.13 -24.84 17.60
N VAL A 77 11.90 -23.79 17.31
CA VAL A 77 11.36 -22.46 16.99
C VAL A 77 10.42 -22.53 15.79
N LEU A 78 10.85 -23.16 14.69
CA LEU A 78 10.04 -23.26 13.48
C LEU A 78 8.70 -23.97 13.75
N LYS A 79 8.73 -25.07 14.52
CA LYS A 79 7.53 -25.80 14.90
C LYS A 79 6.61 -24.99 15.81
N LYS A 80 7.15 -24.43 16.89
CA LYS A 80 6.37 -23.66 17.88
C LYS A 80 5.76 -22.41 17.30
N THR A 81 6.51 -21.67 16.49
CA THR A 81 5.99 -20.47 15.81
C THR A 81 4.86 -20.84 14.85
N LYS A 82 5.01 -21.89 14.04
CA LYS A 82 3.95 -22.37 13.16
C LYS A 82 2.70 -22.78 13.93
N GLU A 83 2.86 -23.52 15.03
CA GLU A 83 1.75 -23.93 15.90
C GLU A 83 1.05 -22.71 16.51
N ALA A 84 1.80 -21.78 17.12
CA ALA A 84 1.26 -20.57 17.73
C ALA A 84 0.47 -19.70 16.73
N CYS A 85 0.99 -19.53 15.51
CA CYS A 85 0.32 -18.75 14.47
C CYS A 85 -0.88 -19.48 13.83
N SER A 86 -0.95 -20.81 13.92
CA SER A 86 -2.08 -21.59 13.39
C SER A 86 -3.36 -21.49 14.24
N PHE A 87 -3.25 -21.14 15.54
CA PHE A 87 -4.39 -20.96 16.44
C PHE A 87 -5.21 -19.69 16.17
N VAL A 88 -4.67 -18.71 15.43
CA VAL A 88 -5.38 -17.49 15.04
C VAL A 88 -6.51 -17.78 14.03
N LYS A 89 -6.53 -18.95 13.40
CA LYS A 89 -7.53 -19.33 12.37
C LYS A 89 -8.67 -20.23 12.86
N THR A 90 -8.76 -20.58 14.15
CA THR A 90 -9.83 -21.48 14.64
C THR A 90 -10.83 -20.74 15.53
N PRO A 91 -12.14 -20.72 15.21
CA PRO A 91 -13.15 -20.15 16.09
C PRO A 91 -13.11 -20.85 17.45
N ALA A 92 -13.05 -20.07 18.53
CA ALA A 92 -13.25 -20.58 19.88
C ALA A 92 -14.71 -21.05 20.00
N ALA A 93 -14.96 -22.33 19.70
CA ALA A 93 -16.22 -22.97 20.01
C ALA A 93 -16.30 -23.23 21.52
N ASP A 94 -17.27 -22.56 22.14
CA ASP A 94 -17.94 -22.86 23.40
C ASP A 94 -17.36 -24.00 24.27
N LYS A 95 -16.72 -23.62 25.37
CA LYS A 95 -16.78 -24.40 26.61
C LYS A 95 -17.62 -23.65 27.63
N ALA A 96 -18.93 -23.60 27.36
CA ALA A 96 -19.92 -23.34 28.40
C ALA A 96 -20.22 -24.65 29.14
N ASP A 97 -20.35 -24.52 30.46
CA ASP A 97 -20.58 -25.56 31.45
C ASP A 97 -21.60 -26.64 31.03
N LYS A 98 -21.21 -27.91 31.19
CA LYS A 98 -22.16 -29.00 31.44
C LYS A 98 -21.80 -29.69 32.74
N LYS A 99 -22.49 -29.28 33.79
CA LYS A 99 -22.68 -30.04 35.02
C LYS A 99 -24.10 -30.61 35.01
N ASP A 100 -24.20 -31.89 35.36
CA ASP A 100 -25.39 -32.69 35.67
C ASP A 100 -26.47 -32.94 34.60
N SER A 101 -26.55 -34.19 34.15
CA SER A 101 -27.56 -35.11 34.70
C SER A 101 -27.31 -36.55 34.24
N SER A 102 -27.21 -37.44 35.22
CA SER A 102 -27.32 -38.89 35.11
C SER A 102 -28.76 -39.29 34.79
N ASP A 103 -28.99 -40.16 33.80
CA ASP A 103 -29.47 -41.53 34.07
C ASP A 103 -29.60 -42.43 32.83
N LYS A 104 -29.08 -43.65 33.01
CA LYS A 104 -29.30 -44.97 32.41
C LYS A 104 -30.29 -45.14 31.22
N LYS A 105 -29.82 -45.84 30.17
CA LYS A 105 -30.07 -47.29 29.97
C LYS A 105 -29.21 -47.92 28.87
N LYS A 106 -28.85 -49.18 29.12
CA LYS A 106 -28.10 -50.13 28.29
C LYS A 106 -28.94 -50.60 27.10
N ASP A 107 -28.28 -50.91 25.99
CA ASP A 107 -28.38 -52.24 25.36
C ASP A 107 -27.20 -52.49 24.41
N ALA A 108 -26.75 -53.74 24.39
CA ALA A 108 -25.53 -54.23 23.76
C ALA A 108 -25.85 -55.06 22.52
N ALA A 109 -25.06 -54.93 21.44
CA ALA A 109 -24.76 -56.02 20.49
C ALA A 109 -23.64 -55.67 19.50
N GLN A 110 -22.45 -56.23 19.76
CA GLN A 110 -21.48 -56.90 18.88
C GLN A 110 -20.92 -56.31 17.55
N PRO A 111 -19.68 -56.70 17.17
CA PRO A 111 -18.81 -55.95 16.27
C PRO A 111 -18.89 -56.43 14.81
N LYS A 112 -18.90 -55.50 13.85
CA LYS A 112 -18.78 -55.82 12.42
C LYS A 112 -17.54 -55.16 11.80
N LYS A 113 -16.57 -56.03 11.53
CA LYS A 113 -15.63 -56.10 10.39
C LYS A 113 -15.38 -54.81 9.59
N ARG A 114 -14.11 -54.39 9.55
CA ARG A 114 -13.50 -53.56 8.50
C ARG A 114 -13.81 -54.14 7.10
N PRO A 115 -14.34 -53.34 6.16
CA PRO A 115 -14.18 -53.60 4.74
C PRO A 115 -13.00 -52.81 4.17
N GLN A 116 -12.23 -53.52 3.37
CA GLN A 116 -11.11 -53.04 2.57
C GLN A 116 -11.54 -51.98 1.57
N ALA A 117 -10.57 -51.13 1.24
CA ALA A 117 -10.63 -50.14 0.17
C ALA A 117 -11.07 -50.78 -1.16
N SER A 118 -12.08 -50.20 -1.79
CA SER A 118 -12.33 -50.34 -3.22
C SER A 118 -12.43 -48.95 -3.84
N SER A 119 -11.50 -48.67 -4.74
CA SER A 119 -11.41 -47.50 -5.59
C SER A 119 -12.67 -47.35 -6.45
N SER A 120 -13.48 -46.32 -6.17
CA SER A 120 -14.46 -45.83 -7.12
C SER A 120 -14.27 -44.34 -7.36
N ARG A 121 -13.94 -44.03 -8.62
CA ARG A 121 -13.74 -42.72 -9.22
C ARG A 121 -14.76 -41.71 -8.72
N TYR A 122 -14.31 -40.75 -7.91
CA TYR A 122 -15.03 -39.50 -7.72
C TYR A 122 -14.64 -38.56 -8.87
N ARG A 123 -15.52 -38.50 -9.87
CA ARG A 123 -15.46 -37.52 -10.95
C ARG A 123 -15.89 -36.19 -10.33
N GLN A 124 -14.94 -35.45 -9.75
CA GLN A 124 -15.14 -34.04 -9.43
C GLN A 124 -15.35 -33.30 -10.74
N THR A 125 -16.60 -32.97 -11.03
CA THR A 125 -16.93 -31.85 -11.90
C THR A 125 -16.57 -30.58 -11.14
N SER A 126 -15.29 -30.19 -11.18
CA SER A 126 -14.89 -28.84 -10.84
C SER A 126 -15.40 -27.95 -11.97
N SER A 127 -16.53 -27.28 -11.74
CA SER A 127 -16.76 -26.00 -12.39
C SER A 127 -15.53 -25.16 -12.06
N ARG A 128 -14.70 -24.89 -13.07
CA ARG A 128 -13.68 -23.85 -13.01
C ARG A 128 -14.44 -22.55 -12.77
N GLU A 129 -14.65 -22.21 -11.50
CA GLU A 129 -14.74 -20.82 -11.12
C GLU A 129 -13.46 -20.18 -11.65
N THR A 130 -13.68 -19.15 -12.46
CA THR A 130 -12.66 -18.27 -13.01
C THR A 130 -11.70 -17.89 -11.90
N VAL A 131 -10.49 -18.47 -11.94
CA VAL A 131 -9.33 -17.90 -11.27
C VAL A 131 -9.30 -16.44 -11.69
N SER A 132 -9.50 -15.54 -10.73
CA SER A 132 -9.43 -14.11 -10.96
C SER A 132 -8.14 -13.85 -11.74
N GLU A 133 -8.27 -13.24 -12.92
CA GLU A 133 -7.10 -12.72 -13.62
C GLU A 133 -6.25 -11.91 -12.62
N PRO A 134 -4.91 -11.99 -12.69
CA PRO A 134 -4.07 -11.14 -11.86
C PRO A 134 -4.57 -9.71 -12.07
N ARG A 135 -5.12 -9.09 -11.01
CA ARG A 135 -5.50 -7.69 -11.06
C ARG A 135 -4.21 -6.96 -11.41
N GLY A 136 -4.07 -6.51 -12.66
CA GLY A 136 -3.01 -5.56 -13.02
C GLY A 136 -3.03 -4.43 -12.01
N GLU A 137 -1.88 -3.79 -11.77
CA GLU A 137 -1.77 -2.71 -10.78
C GLU A 137 -2.95 -1.75 -10.93
N LEU A 138 -3.85 -1.74 -9.93
CA LEU A 138 -4.98 -0.82 -9.94
C LEU A 138 -4.41 0.59 -9.91
N PRO A 139 -4.86 1.49 -10.80
CA PRO A 139 -4.38 2.87 -10.79
C PRO A 139 -4.70 3.49 -9.42
N LYS A 140 -3.68 4.09 -8.81
CA LYS A 140 -3.82 4.73 -7.49
C LYS A 140 -4.69 5.97 -7.61
N LYS A 141 -5.51 6.21 -6.58
CA LYS A 141 -6.43 7.35 -6.46
C LYS A 141 -5.93 8.29 -5.39
N PHE A 142 -5.61 9.52 -5.78
CA PHE A 142 -5.07 10.54 -4.87
C PHE A 142 -6.18 11.41 -4.31
N ILE A 143 -6.35 11.40 -2.99
CA ILE A 143 -7.42 12.11 -2.29
C ILE A 143 -6.85 13.26 -1.44
N ALA A 144 -7.26 14.50 -1.73
CA ALA A 144 -6.91 15.62 -0.85
C ALA A 144 -7.86 15.69 0.36
N THR A 145 -7.32 15.90 1.55
CA THR A 145 -8.09 16.13 2.78
C THR A 145 -7.45 17.28 3.56
N GLY A 146 -8.02 17.65 4.70
CA GLY A 146 -7.53 18.74 5.54
C GLY A 146 -8.57 19.81 5.77
N ALA A 147 -8.27 20.74 6.66
CA ALA A 147 -9.22 21.75 7.11
C ALA A 147 -9.65 22.71 5.99
N SER A 148 -8.76 23.08 5.07
CA SER A 148 -9.10 23.96 3.93
C SER A 148 -10.13 23.32 3.00
N ILE A 149 -10.01 22.02 2.74
CA ILE A 149 -10.96 21.24 1.94
C ILE A 149 -12.26 21.00 2.70
N ARG A 150 -12.17 20.57 3.96
CA ARG A 150 -13.34 20.26 4.80
C ARG A 150 -14.24 21.48 4.98
N ASN A 151 -13.64 22.66 5.17
CA ASN A 151 -14.36 23.89 5.44
C ASN A 151 -14.82 24.62 4.16
N ALA A 152 -14.34 24.21 2.98
CA ALA A 152 -14.75 24.79 1.71
C ALA A 152 -16.25 24.52 1.45
N LYS A 153 -16.97 25.52 0.93
CA LYS A 153 -18.33 25.28 0.44
C LYS A 153 -18.24 24.55 -0.89
N LEU A 154 -19.23 23.71 -1.18
CA LEU A 154 -19.26 22.96 -2.44
C LEU A 154 -19.17 23.86 -3.68
N LYS A 155 -19.80 25.04 -3.65
CA LYS A 155 -19.71 26.02 -4.72
C LYS A 155 -18.31 26.60 -4.92
N ASP A 156 -17.54 26.72 -3.85
CA ASP A 156 -16.17 27.23 -3.90
C ASP A 156 -15.22 26.16 -4.48
N LEU A 157 -15.46 24.87 -4.18
CA LEU A 157 -14.77 23.77 -4.87
C LEU A 157 -15.06 23.80 -6.38
N MET A 158 -16.33 23.99 -6.74
CA MET A 158 -16.75 24.00 -8.16
C MET A 158 -16.29 25.24 -8.93
N SER A 159 -16.15 26.40 -8.29
CA SER A 159 -15.60 27.59 -8.95
C SER A 159 -14.10 27.42 -9.30
N HIS A 160 -13.45 26.39 -8.77
CA HIS A 160 -12.05 26.05 -9.01
C HIS A 160 -11.87 24.65 -9.62
N ALA A 161 -12.93 24.07 -10.19
CA ALA A 161 -12.94 22.73 -10.80
C ALA A 161 -11.80 22.51 -11.82
N GLU A 162 -11.52 23.48 -12.69
CA GLU A 162 -10.43 23.36 -13.68
C GLU A 162 -9.06 23.27 -13.02
N LYS A 163 -8.83 24.03 -11.93
CA LYS A 163 -7.56 23.97 -11.19
C LYS A 163 -7.34 22.62 -10.52
N PHE A 164 -8.40 21.94 -10.11
CA PHE A 164 -8.29 20.58 -9.56
C PHE A 164 -7.71 19.58 -10.57
N LYS A 165 -8.00 19.73 -11.87
CA LYS A 165 -7.42 18.88 -12.93
C LYS A 165 -5.89 18.99 -12.98
N GLU A 166 -5.35 20.16 -12.64
CA GLU A 166 -3.92 20.44 -12.66
C GLU A 166 -3.20 19.97 -11.38
N THR A 167 -3.93 19.66 -10.30
CA THR A 167 -3.32 19.24 -9.03
C THR A 167 -2.84 17.79 -9.00
N GLY A 168 -3.32 16.96 -9.92
CA GLY A 168 -3.08 15.51 -9.92
C GLY A 168 -4.00 14.72 -8.98
N PHE A 169 -4.81 15.36 -8.13
CA PHE A 169 -5.80 14.65 -7.31
C PHE A 169 -6.89 14.01 -8.18
N ASP A 170 -7.49 12.93 -7.67
CA ASP A 170 -8.67 12.26 -8.24
C ASP A 170 -9.95 12.62 -7.48
N GLY A 171 -9.81 13.09 -6.24
CA GLY A 171 -10.92 13.41 -5.36
C GLY A 171 -10.49 14.23 -4.16
N VAL A 172 -11.49 14.70 -3.42
CA VAL A 172 -11.30 15.39 -2.15
C VAL A 172 -12.23 14.85 -1.07
N ALA A 173 -11.85 14.99 0.21
CA ALA A 173 -12.69 14.70 1.36
C ALA A 173 -13.36 15.98 1.89
N PHE A 174 -14.51 16.35 1.33
CA PHE A 174 -15.18 17.62 1.62
C PHE A 174 -16.24 17.53 2.73
N GLY A 175 -16.43 18.61 3.47
CA GLY A 175 -17.48 18.73 4.48
C GLY A 175 -18.82 19.17 3.89
N LEU A 176 -19.91 18.79 4.57
CA LEU A 176 -21.23 19.36 4.34
C LEU A 176 -21.63 20.14 5.58
N SER A 177 -22.04 21.39 5.42
CA SER A 177 -22.56 22.21 6.52
C SER A 177 -23.79 23.00 6.09
N SER A 178 -24.79 22.98 6.96
CA SER A 178 -26.01 23.78 6.89
C SER A 178 -26.41 24.15 8.32
N LYS A 179 -27.28 25.14 8.47
CA LYS A 179 -27.88 25.49 9.76
C LYS A 179 -29.37 25.19 9.74
N ASP A 180 -29.91 24.68 10.84
CA ASP A 180 -31.36 24.59 11.01
C ASP A 180 -31.98 25.93 11.44
N SER A 181 -33.31 25.95 11.59
CA SER A 181 -34.10 27.11 12.02
C SER A 181 -33.74 27.62 13.42
N TRP A 182 -33.04 26.83 14.22
CA TRP A 182 -32.54 27.19 15.54
C TRP A 182 -31.04 27.51 15.54
N GLY A 183 -30.41 27.52 14.35
CA GLY A 183 -28.99 27.81 14.18
C GLY A 183 -28.06 26.62 14.43
N ASN A 184 -28.56 25.41 14.66
CA ASN A 184 -27.73 24.23 14.88
C ASN A 184 -27.06 23.78 13.57
N ASN A 185 -25.80 23.37 13.64
CA ASN A 185 -25.09 22.80 12.51
C ASN A 185 -25.67 21.40 12.16
N ILE A 186 -26.18 21.28 10.93
CA ILE A 186 -26.59 20.03 10.30
C ILE A 186 -25.61 19.77 9.17
N GLY A 187 -25.00 18.60 9.15
CA GLY A 187 -23.91 18.38 8.21
C GLY A 187 -23.09 17.14 8.52
N SER A 188 -22.09 16.91 7.69
CA SER A 188 -21.25 15.71 7.75
C SER A 188 -20.40 15.65 9.04
N GLU A 189 -20.17 16.78 9.69
CA GLU A 189 -19.50 16.88 10.99
C GLU A 189 -20.45 16.80 12.21
N GLY A 190 -21.76 16.81 11.98
CA GLY A 190 -22.80 16.86 13.02
C GLY A 190 -23.55 15.55 13.23
N MET A 191 -22.99 14.40 12.85
CA MET A 191 -23.70 13.11 12.88
C MET A 191 -24.19 12.71 14.28
N PHE A 192 -23.46 13.08 15.33
CA PHE A 192 -23.81 12.84 16.74
C PHE A 192 -24.86 13.82 17.31
N SER A 193 -25.40 14.73 16.49
CA SER A 193 -26.39 15.72 16.91
C SER A 193 -27.69 15.07 17.44
N PRO A 194 -28.36 15.66 18.47
CA PRO A 194 -29.74 15.33 18.83
C PRO A 194 -30.77 15.57 17.72
N VAL A 195 -30.39 16.25 16.65
CA VAL A 195 -31.32 16.63 15.59
C VAL A 195 -31.44 15.50 14.57
N GLN A 196 -32.68 15.09 14.29
CA GLN A 196 -32.98 14.16 13.21
C GLN A 196 -32.85 14.84 11.84
N TYR A 197 -32.11 14.21 10.94
CA TYR A 197 -31.91 14.70 9.59
C TYR A 197 -33.09 14.28 8.72
N THR A 198 -33.45 15.14 7.75
CA THR A 198 -34.55 14.89 6.83
C THR A 198 -34.08 15.06 5.39
N VAL A 199 -34.74 14.36 4.45
CA VAL A 199 -34.44 14.47 3.02
C VAL A 199 -34.50 15.93 2.56
N ALA A 200 -35.49 16.69 3.02
CA ALA A 200 -35.65 18.10 2.67
C ALA A 200 -34.45 18.96 3.05
N ARG A 201 -33.80 18.68 4.19
CA ARG A 201 -32.62 19.41 4.67
C ARG A 201 -31.34 19.08 3.90
N LEU A 202 -31.22 17.84 3.42
CA LEU A 202 -30.03 17.38 2.69
C LEU A 202 -30.14 17.56 1.17
N ARG A 203 -31.36 17.60 0.63
CA ARG A 203 -31.63 17.76 -0.81
C ARG A 203 -30.90 18.94 -1.47
N PRO A 204 -30.71 20.12 -0.83
CA PRO A 204 -29.99 21.23 -1.44
C PRO A 204 -28.54 20.89 -1.86
N PHE A 205 -27.88 19.94 -1.19
CA PHE A 205 -26.51 19.53 -1.53
C PHE A 205 -26.43 18.64 -2.77
N LEU A 206 -27.53 17.99 -3.15
CA LEU A 206 -27.53 16.95 -4.19
C LEU A 206 -26.96 17.46 -5.53
N LYS A 207 -27.37 18.66 -5.95
CA LYS A 207 -26.92 19.24 -7.23
C LYS A 207 -25.42 19.51 -7.24
N ASP A 208 -24.91 20.15 -6.18
CA ASP A 208 -23.51 20.52 -6.10
C ASP A 208 -22.62 19.27 -5.94
N MET A 209 -23.05 18.28 -5.15
CA MET A 209 -22.36 17.00 -5.04
C MET A 209 -22.34 16.21 -6.36
N ALA A 210 -23.43 16.24 -7.13
CA ALA A 210 -23.47 15.60 -8.45
C ALA A 210 -22.54 16.29 -9.45
N ALA A 211 -22.40 17.61 -9.36
CA ALA A 211 -21.42 18.34 -10.17
C ALA A 211 -19.98 17.91 -9.82
N ILE A 212 -19.64 17.82 -8.52
CA ILE A 212 -18.33 17.33 -8.05
C ILE A 212 -18.04 15.92 -8.60
N ALA A 213 -19.00 15.00 -8.49
CA ALA A 213 -18.84 13.62 -8.98
C ALA A 213 -18.60 13.52 -10.50
N GLY A 214 -19.06 14.51 -11.27
CA GLY A 214 -18.89 14.59 -12.71
C GLY A 214 -17.61 15.30 -13.18
N THR A 215 -16.84 15.89 -12.27
CA THR A 215 -15.68 16.73 -12.60
C THR A 215 -14.37 15.96 -12.53
N ASP A 216 -13.57 16.00 -13.60
CA ASP A 216 -12.21 15.44 -13.59
C ASP A 216 -11.37 16.02 -12.45
N GLY A 217 -10.62 15.16 -11.78
CA GLY A 217 -9.87 15.51 -10.57
C GLY A 217 -10.71 15.54 -9.28
N LEU A 218 -12.04 15.37 -9.38
CA LEU A 218 -12.97 15.29 -8.24
C LEU A 218 -13.85 14.03 -8.24
N LYS A 219 -13.74 13.14 -9.25
CA LYS A 219 -14.57 11.94 -9.44
C LYS A 219 -14.49 10.93 -8.29
N GLU A 220 -13.36 10.87 -7.60
CA GLU A 220 -13.12 9.97 -6.47
C GLU A 220 -13.38 10.64 -5.11
N SER A 221 -14.08 11.78 -5.10
CA SER A 221 -14.37 12.52 -3.87
C SER A 221 -15.20 11.71 -2.88
N LEU A 222 -15.04 12.07 -1.60
CA LEU A 222 -15.68 11.45 -0.45
C LEU A 222 -16.31 12.53 0.42
N VAL A 223 -17.43 12.20 1.08
CA VAL A 223 -18.00 13.07 2.12
C VAL A 223 -17.23 12.85 3.41
N TYR A 224 -16.61 13.90 3.93
CA TYR A 224 -15.92 13.88 5.22
C TYR A 224 -16.93 13.75 6.36
N ILE A 225 -16.84 12.70 7.17
CA ILE A 225 -17.69 12.47 8.33
C ILE A 225 -16.83 12.51 9.59
N SER A 226 -17.19 13.36 10.54
CA SER A 226 -16.56 13.37 11.85
C SER A 226 -17.21 12.32 12.74
N LEU A 227 -16.42 11.32 13.17
CA LEU A 227 -16.85 10.32 14.14
C LEU A 227 -16.64 10.78 15.60
N SER A 228 -16.64 12.09 15.83
CA SER A 228 -16.56 12.70 17.16
C SER A 228 -17.78 13.59 17.40
N PRO A 229 -18.43 13.51 18.57
CA PRO A 229 -19.35 14.54 19.04
C PRO A 229 -18.75 15.95 18.94
N ARG A 230 -19.56 16.90 18.45
CA ARG A 230 -19.21 18.33 18.34
C ARG A 230 -19.41 19.11 19.64
N VAL A 231 -19.93 18.45 20.66
CA VAL A 231 -20.12 18.94 22.02
C VAL A 231 -19.36 18.01 22.96
N LYS A 232 -19.02 18.48 24.16
CA LYS A 232 -18.36 17.63 25.17
C LYS A 232 -19.20 16.41 25.57
N GLU A 233 -20.52 16.48 25.39
CA GLU A 233 -21.43 15.37 25.68
C GLU A 233 -21.43 14.34 24.54
N ARG A 234 -21.05 13.11 24.90
CA ARG A 234 -21.03 11.95 24.00
C ARG A 234 -22.35 11.17 24.06
N ILE A 235 -22.59 10.29 23.09
CA ILE A 235 -23.69 9.33 23.16
C ILE A 235 -23.31 8.20 24.11
N HIS A 236 -24.12 7.99 25.15
CA HIS A 236 -24.00 6.82 26.03
C HIS A 236 -24.27 5.51 25.28
N TRP A 237 -23.47 4.46 25.52
CA TRP A 237 -23.57 3.18 24.81
C TRP A 237 -24.92 2.46 24.97
N ASN A 238 -25.53 2.61 26.15
CA ASN A 238 -26.86 2.04 26.47
C ASN A 238 -28.03 2.88 25.95
N SER A 239 -27.79 4.05 25.34
CA SER A 239 -28.86 4.91 24.83
C SER A 239 -29.35 4.43 23.46
N GLU A 240 -30.32 3.52 23.45
CA GLU A 240 -30.97 3.00 22.23
C GLU A 240 -31.42 4.12 21.29
N GLN A 241 -32.13 5.10 21.84
CA GLN A 241 -32.73 6.21 21.08
C GLN A 241 -31.66 7.05 20.38
N ARG A 242 -30.56 7.36 21.06
CA ARG A 242 -29.47 8.18 20.51
C ARG A 242 -28.69 7.45 19.43
N TRP A 243 -28.41 6.16 19.62
CA TRP A 243 -27.76 5.35 18.60
C TRP A 243 -28.65 5.10 17.39
N ALA A 244 -29.96 4.90 17.59
CA ALA A 244 -30.93 4.80 16.50
C ALA A 244 -30.98 6.10 15.68
N LEU A 245 -30.93 7.25 16.35
CA LEU A 245 -30.87 8.56 15.70
C LEU A 245 -29.57 8.74 14.89
N PHE A 246 -28.42 8.37 15.46
CA PHE A 246 -27.14 8.39 14.75
C PHE A 246 -27.19 7.51 13.50
N ALA A 247 -27.69 6.27 13.63
CA ALA A 247 -27.85 5.34 12.51
C ALA A 247 -28.79 5.89 11.43
N HIS A 248 -29.91 6.52 11.82
CA HIS A 248 -30.81 7.21 10.89
C HIS A 248 -30.09 8.32 10.11
N ASN A 249 -29.37 9.21 10.83
CA ASN A 249 -28.70 10.36 10.22
C ASN A 249 -27.61 9.91 9.22
N ILE A 250 -26.77 8.95 9.61
CA ILE A 250 -25.68 8.48 8.74
C ILE A 250 -26.20 7.65 7.56
N GLY A 251 -27.27 6.86 7.74
CA GLY A 251 -27.94 6.16 6.63
C GLY A 251 -28.57 7.13 5.63
N LEU A 252 -29.15 8.23 6.11
CA LEU A 252 -29.68 9.28 5.22
C LEU A 252 -28.55 10.01 4.48
N MET A 253 -27.42 10.25 5.13
CA MET A 253 -26.23 10.79 4.47
C MET A 253 -25.72 9.82 3.38
N ALA A 254 -25.66 8.52 3.66
CA ALA A 254 -25.22 7.51 2.69
C ALA A 254 -26.14 7.47 1.47
N LYS A 255 -27.45 7.61 1.69
CA LYS A 255 -28.45 7.72 0.61
C LYS A 255 -28.22 8.96 -0.26
N LEU A 256 -27.91 10.11 0.36
CA LEU A 256 -27.60 11.34 -0.37
C LEU A 256 -26.33 11.16 -1.22
N THR A 257 -25.26 10.65 -0.61
CA THR A 257 -23.96 10.40 -1.25
C THR A 257 -24.10 9.48 -2.47
N LYS A 258 -24.87 8.40 -2.34
CA LYS A 258 -25.18 7.52 -3.47
C LYS A 258 -25.94 8.25 -4.58
N ALA A 259 -26.98 9.00 -4.21
CA ALA A 259 -27.82 9.70 -5.17
C ALA A 259 -27.07 10.81 -5.95
N SER A 260 -26.00 11.36 -5.39
CA SER A 260 -25.13 12.32 -6.07
C SER A 260 -23.99 11.68 -6.86
N GLY A 261 -23.78 10.37 -6.78
CA GLY A 261 -22.65 9.70 -7.43
C GLY A 261 -21.29 9.92 -6.75
N ILE A 262 -21.26 10.45 -5.52
CA ILE A 262 -20.03 10.58 -4.73
C ILE A 262 -19.66 9.19 -4.20
N LYS A 263 -18.36 8.83 -4.18
CA LYS A 263 -17.91 7.44 -3.98
C LYS A 263 -18.18 6.88 -2.60
N GLY A 264 -18.25 7.74 -1.59
CA GLY A 264 -18.50 7.30 -0.23
C GLY A 264 -18.09 8.29 0.83
N PHE A 265 -17.53 7.77 1.92
CA PHE A 265 -17.21 8.52 3.13
C PHE A 265 -15.72 8.50 3.45
N PHE A 266 -15.23 9.63 3.95
CA PHE A 266 -13.97 9.75 4.66
C PHE A 266 -14.28 9.96 6.15
N LEU A 267 -14.12 8.93 6.97
CA LEU A 267 -14.43 8.90 8.39
C LEU A 267 -13.20 9.36 9.20
N ASN A 268 -13.30 10.51 9.85
CA ASN A 268 -12.26 10.96 10.75
C ASN A 268 -12.56 10.56 12.20
N LEU A 269 -11.62 9.87 12.83
CA LEU A 269 -11.69 9.43 14.24
C LEU A 269 -11.17 10.43 15.26
N GLU A 270 -10.62 11.57 14.82
CA GLU A 270 -10.06 12.55 15.74
C GLU A 270 -11.10 13.02 16.77
N ASP A 271 -10.81 12.81 18.05
CA ASP A 271 -11.64 13.23 19.16
C ASP A 271 -11.39 14.70 19.50
N VAL A 272 -11.76 15.58 18.57
CA VAL A 272 -11.52 17.03 18.61
C VAL A 272 -12.03 17.72 19.87
N ASN A 273 -12.96 17.10 20.60
CA ASN A 273 -13.57 17.66 21.81
C ASN A 273 -13.29 16.86 23.09
N ALA A 274 -12.37 15.89 23.04
CA ALA A 274 -12.05 14.98 24.15
C ALA A 274 -13.31 14.31 24.74
N SER A 275 -14.25 13.94 23.87
CA SER A 275 -15.52 13.30 24.23
C SER A 275 -15.33 11.85 24.66
N GLY A 276 -14.25 11.20 24.22
CA GLY A 276 -13.98 9.79 24.43
C GLY A 276 -15.09 8.89 23.87
N GLN A 277 -15.76 9.24 22.77
CA GLN A 277 -16.95 8.52 22.28
C GLN A 277 -16.74 7.00 22.15
N PHE A 278 -15.54 6.57 21.74
CA PHE A 278 -15.18 5.16 21.57
C PHE A 278 -14.39 4.56 22.74
N THR A 279 -14.41 5.20 23.91
CA THR A 279 -13.81 4.68 25.14
C THR A 279 -14.85 4.53 26.26
N VAL A 280 -14.57 3.67 27.22
CA VAL A 280 -15.37 3.51 28.45
C VAL A 280 -15.23 4.76 29.30
N SER A 281 -16.36 5.41 29.65
CA SER A 281 -16.35 6.54 30.59
C SER A 281 -16.44 6.09 32.05
N GLU A 282 -16.13 6.99 32.97
CA GLU A 282 -16.29 6.76 34.41
C GLU A 282 -17.70 6.29 34.79
N LYS A 283 -18.74 6.91 34.18
CA LYS A 283 -20.14 6.56 34.44
C LYS A 283 -20.49 5.14 33.97
N GLU A 284 -19.76 4.61 32.99
CA GLU A 284 -20.00 3.30 32.40
C GLU A 284 -19.15 2.20 33.02
N LYS A 285 -18.18 2.53 33.90
CA LYS A 285 -17.40 1.52 34.65
C LYS A 285 -18.27 0.66 35.59
N THR A 286 -19.52 1.06 35.78
CA THR A 286 -20.56 0.26 36.46
C THR A 286 -20.97 -0.98 35.65
N TYR A 287 -20.76 -0.99 34.34
CA TYR A 287 -20.97 -2.15 33.47
C TYR A 287 -19.67 -2.94 33.30
N SER A 288 -19.80 -4.25 33.05
CA SER A 288 -18.63 -5.05 32.65
C SER A 288 -18.13 -4.63 31.27
N TYR A 289 -16.80 -4.70 31.06
CA TYR A 289 -16.19 -4.38 29.77
C TYR A 289 -16.79 -5.23 28.63
N ASN A 290 -16.95 -6.55 28.83
CA ASN A 290 -17.53 -7.45 27.84
C ASN A 290 -18.98 -7.06 27.46
N TYR A 291 -19.78 -6.57 28.42
CA TYR A 291 -21.11 -6.07 28.12
C TYR A 291 -21.07 -4.82 27.24
N LEU A 292 -20.15 -3.88 27.52
CA LEU A 292 -19.97 -2.67 26.72
C LEU A 292 -19.43 -2.99 25.33
N GLU A 293 -18.53 -3.96 25.21
CA GLU A 293 -17.99 -4.47 23.96
C GLU A 293 -19.09 -5.04 23.06
N GLN A 294 -19.91 -5.96 23.59
CA GLN A 294 -21.06 -6.51 22.88
C GLN A 294 -22.07 -5.42 22.50
N THR A 295 -22.26 -4.43 23.36
CA THR A 295 -23.11 -3.27 23.07
C THR A 295 -22.54 -2.46 21.92
N ALA A 296 -21.24 -2.16 21.93
CA ALA A 296 -20.56 -1.43 20.88
C ALA A 296 -20.65 -2.16 19.53
N ARG A 297 -20.48 -3.48 19.51
CA ARG A 297 -20.67 -4.31 18.33
C ARG A 297 -22.10 -4.25 17.79
N ARG A 298 -23.12 -4.32 18.67
CA ARG A 298 -24.53 -4.12 18.25
C ARG A 298 -24.78 -2.72 17.66
N ARG A 299 -24.12 -1.68 18.19
CA ARG A 299 -24.22 -0.32 17.64
C ARG A 299 -23.55 -0.23 16.27
N GLY A 300 -22.34 -0.77 16.13
CA GLY A 300 -21.65 -0.88 14.85
C GLY A 300 -22.50 -1.57 13.80
N ARG A 301 -23.17 -2.67 14.16
CA ARG A 301 -24.10 -3.39 13.28
C ARG A 301 -25.30 -2.56 12.85
N SER A 302 -25.85 -1.77 13.76
CA SER A 302 -26.99 -0.90 13.46
C SER A 302 -26.58 0.23 12.50
N VAL A 303 -25.40 0.81 12.71
CA VAL A 303 -24.80 1.84 11.85
C VAL A 303 -24.47 1.26 10.47
N GLY A 304 -23.76 0.14 10.42
CA GLY A 304 -23.43 -0.56 9.18
C GLY A 304 -24.68 -0.91 8.37
N LYS A 305 -25.73 -1.44 9.00
CA LYS A 305 -27.02 -1.71 8.31
C LYS A 305 -27.60 -0.45 7.67
N ALA A 306 -27.61 0.66 8.39
CA ALA A 306 -28.14 1.92 7.88
C ALA A 306 -27.34 2.43 6.66
N ILE A 307 -26.01 2.33 6.71
CA ILE A 307 -25.12 2.70 5.61
C ILE A 307 -25.32 1.77 4.40
N PHE A 308 -25.11 0.46 4.58
CA PHE A 308 -25.08 -0.50 3.48
C PHE A 308 -26.44 -0.74 2.84
N THR A 309 -27.55 -0.56 3.57
CA THR A 309 -28.90 -0.57 2.97
C THR A 309 -29.09 0.61 2.02
N ALA A 310 -28.53 1.78 2.37
CA ALA A 310 -28.61 2.97 1.54
C ALA A 310 -27.60 2.96 0.38
N TYR A 311 -26.39 2.46 0.64
CA TYR A 311 -25.27 2.44 -0.30
C TYR A 311 -24.44 1.15 -0.15
N PRO A 312 -24.80 0.06 -0.84
CA PRO A 312 -24.14 -1.25 -0.71
C PRO A 312 -22.72 -1.31 -1.25
N ASP A 313 -22.39 -0.48 -2.23
CA ASP A 313 -21.11 -0.41 -2.94
C ASP A 313 -20.27 0.81 -2.52
N ILE A 314 -20.52 1.31 -1.30
CA ILE A 314 -19.86 2.50 -0.76
C ILE A 314 -18.36 2.27 -0.49
N VAL A 315 -17.55 3.31 -0.72
CA VAL A 315 -16.19 3.41 -0.19
C VAL A 315 -16.23 3.96 1.24
N LEU A 316 -15.86 3.14 2.22
CA LEU A 316 -15.67 3.55 3.61
C LEU A 316 -14.17 3.72 3.90
N PHE A 317 -13.69 4.93 3.66
CA PHE A 317 -12.34 5.35 4.02
C PHE A 317 -12.35 5.86 5.45
N ALA A 318 -11.50 5.36 6.35
CA ALA A 318 -11.22 6.03 7.61
C ALA A 318 -9.76 6.48 7.69
N SER A 319 -9.50 7.60 8.38
CA SER A 319 -8.12 8.03 8.65
C SER A 319 -7.32 6.94 9.38
N SER A 320 -7.98 6.16 10.23
CA SER A 320 -7.49 4.90 10.76
C SER A 320 -8.66 3.97 11.10
N TRP A 321 -8.62 2.69 10.72
CA TRP A 321 -9.54 1.69 11.26
C TRP A 321 -8.86 0.92 12.38
N PHE A 322 -8.30 -0.25 12.08
CA PHE A 322 -7.52 -1.04 13.04
C PHE A 322 -6.10 -0.51 13.17
N SER A 323 -5.60 0.22 12.17
CA SER A 323 -4.31 0.93 12.26
C SER A 323 -4.23 1.89 13.44
N ALA A 324 -5.36 2.36 13.99
CA ALA A 324 -5.43 3.18 15.20
C ALA A 324 -4.78 2.50 16.43
N HIS A 325 -4.64 1.17 16.39
CA HIS A 325 -4.06 0.34 17.44
C HIS A 325 -2.79 -0.40 16.99
N ALA A 326 -2.11 0.08 15.93
CA ALA A 326 -0.86 -0.50 15.42
C ALA A 326 0.25 -0.60 16.49
N ASP A 327 0.21 0.21 17.54
CA ASP A 327 1.13 0.12 18.67
C ASP A 327 0.99 -1.20 19.48
N LEU A 328 -0.09 -1.95 19.28
CA LEU A 328 -0.32 -3.26 19.90
C LEU A 328 0.24 -4.45 19.09
N VAL A 329 0.84 -4.23 17.91
CA VAL A 329 1.39 -5.30 17.05
C VAL A 329 2.42 -6.19 17.75
N SER A 330 3.16 -5.63 18.71
CA SER A 330 4.20 -6.36 19.46
C SER A 330 3.70 -7.06 20.72
N VAL A 331 2.41 -6.92 21.05
CA VAL A 331 1.80 -7.49 22.25
C VAL A 331 1.34 -8.92 21.95
N SER A 332 1.56 -9.85 22.87
CA SER A 332 1.05 -11.23 22.71
C SER A 332 -0.48 -11.26 22.72
N ASN A 333 -1.08 -12.22 22.02
CA ASN A 333 -2.54 -12.35 21.94
C ASN A 333 -3.23 -12.42 23.32
N ASP A 334 -2.66 -13.19 24.26
CA ASP A 334 -3.20 -13.30 25.63
C ASP A 334 -3.23 -11.95 26.35
N SER A 335 -2.27 -11.09 26.06
CA SER A 335 -2.18 -9.74 26.65
C SER A 335 -3.00 -8.71 25.87
N LEU A 336 -3.41 -9.01 24.62
CA LEU A 336 -4.12 -8.07 23.76
C LEU A 336 -5.47 -7.68 24.36
N VAL A 337 -6.27 -8.66 24.78
CA VAL A 337 -7.58 -8.44 25.41
C VAL A 337 -7.44 -7.61 26.69
N GLU A 338 -6.43 -7.92 27.51
CA GLU A 338 -6.15 -7.15 28.73
C GLU A 338 -5.72 -5.70 28.40
N ASN A 339 -4.91 -5.51 27.35
CA ASN A 339 -4.49 -4.19 26.90
C ASN A 339 -5.67 -3.35 26.37
N LEU A 340 -6.56 -3.93 25.56
CA LEU A 340 -7.78 -3.26 25.09
C LEU A 340 -8.67 -2.84 26.26
N LYS A 341 -8.85 -3.73 27.25
CA LYS A 341 -9.59 -3.47 28.47
C LYS A 341 -8.95 -2.37 29.33
N LYS A 342 -7.63 -2.39 29.50
CA LYS A 342 -6.87 -1.34 30.23
C LYS A 342 -7.01 0.02 29.55
N ARG A 343 -6.99 0.05 28.22
CA ARG A 343 -7.24 1.27 27.42
C ARG A 343 -8.70 1.70 27.45
N GLY A 344 -9.61 0.79 27.81
CA GLY A 344 -11.05 1.02 27.77
C GLY A 344 -11.56 1.32 26.35
N THR A 345 -10.85 0.93 25.30
CA THR A 345 -11.30 1.18 23.92
C THR A 345 -12.45 0.24 23.57
N LEU A 346 -13.47 0.75 22.87
CA LEU A 346 -14.60 0.00 22.32
C LEU A 346 -14.63 0.08 20.79
N TRP A 347 -13.60 0.71 20.20
CA TRP A 347 -13.49 0.90 18.76
C TRP A 347 -13.43 -0.42 17.97
N PRO A 348 -12.56 -1.41 18.31
CA PRO A 348 -12.52 -2.68 17.57
C PRO A 348 -13.86 -3.41 17.55
N ALA A 349 -14.59 -3.42 18.66
CA ALA A 349 -15.90 -4.04 18.75
C ALA A 349 -16.95 -3.32 17.88
N PHE A 350 -16.95 -1.99 17.88
CA PHE A 350 -17.81 -1.20 17.00
C PHE A 350 -17.52 -1.47 15.51
N VAL A 351 -16.24 -1.53 15.12
CA VAL A 351 -15.83 -1.82 13.73
C VAL A 351 -16.22 -3.25 13.32
N ASN A 352 -15.98 -4.25 14.17
CA ASN A 352 -16.48 -5.62 13.93
C ASN A 352 -18.00 -5.63 13.74
N GLY A 353 -18.74 -4.80 14.47
CA GLY A 353 -20.18 -4.63 14.27
C GLY A 353 -20.54 -4.16 12.86
N ILE A 354 -19.78 -3.21 12.30
CA ILE A 354 -19.96 -2.76 10.91
C ILE A 354 -19.64 -3.91 9.95
N LEU A 355 -18.52 -4.62 10.17
CA LEU A 355 -18.10 -5.76 9.35
C LEU A 355 -19.14 -6.88 9.33
N ASP A 356 -19.85 -7.15 10.43
CA ASP A 356 -20.89 -8.18 10.50
C ASP A 356 -21.91 -8.09 9.36
N VAL A 357 -22.21 -6.85 8.92
CA VAL A 357 -23.26 -6.54 7.94
C VAL A 357 -22.71 -5.93 6.66
N MET A 358 -21.39 -5.81 6.54
CA MET A 358 -20.75 -5.31 5.34
C MET A 358 -20.98 -6.27 4.17
N PRO A 359 -21.50 -5.79 3.02
CA PRO A 359 -21.64 -6.58 1.81
C PRO A 359 -20.29 -6.73 1.10
N PRO A 360 -20.09 -7.76 0.25
CA PRO A 360 -18.85 -7.95 -0.49
C PRO A 360 -18.59 -6.86 -1.55
N THR A 361 -19.59 -6.03 -1.87
CA THR A 361 -19.48 -4.92 -2.81
C THR A 361 -18.95 -3.62 -2.18
N ALA A 362 -18.93 -3.53 -0.85
CA ALA A 362 -18.41 -2.35 -0.17
C ALA A 362 -16.87 -2.38 -0.14
N HIS A 363 -16.26 -1.19 -0.17
CA HIS A 363 -14.81 -1.03 -0.09
C HIS A 363 -14.42 -0.49 1.28
N PHE A 364 -13.46 -1.14 1.94
CA PHE A 364 -13.04 -0.79 3.30
C PHE A 364 -11.60 -0.27 3.27
N VAL A 365 -11.42 1.05 3.30
CA VAL A 365 -10.11 1.69 3.15
C VAL A 365 -9.59 2.13 4.52
N ASP A 366 -8.48 1.54 4.97
CA ASP A 366 -7.77 1.97 6.18
C ASP A 366 -6.63 2.91 5.77
N GLY A 367 -6.79 4.20 6.08
CA GLY A 367 -5.82 5.26 5.80
C GLY A 367 -4.51 5.16 6.56
N GLY A 368 -4.40 4.16 7.45
CA GLY A 368 -3.15 3.83 8.12
C GLY A 368 -2.71 4.89 9.11
N GLY A 369 -3.55 5.83 9.55
CA GLY A 369 -3.23 7.15 10.15
C GLY A 369 -2.20 7.24 11.29
N ASN A 370 -1.68 6.13 11.80
CA ASN A 370 -0.43 6.11 12.56
C ASN A 370 0.84 6.14 11.68
N GLY A 371 0.73 5.84 10.39
CA GLY A 371 1.78 5.98 9.38
C GLY A 371 2.25 7.42 9.25
N GLU A 372 1.40 8.42 9.47
CA GLU A 372 1.85 9.81 9.61
C GLU A 372 2.66 10.07 10.90
N ARG A 373 2.36 9.34 11.98
CA ARG A 373 3.03 9.49 13.28
C ARG A 373 4.37 8.74 13.33
N ASP A 374 4.42 7.54 12.76
CA ASP A 374 5.64 6.74 12.58
C ASP A 374 6.47 7.19 11.36
N ALA A 375 5.91 8.00 10.45
CA ALA A 375 6.67 8.68 9.40
C ALA A 375 7.72 9.67 9.92
N LYS A 376 7.75 10.00 11.23
CA LYS A 376 8.96 10.59 11.84
C LYS A 376 10.21 9.70 11.63
N LYS A 377 10.01 8.38 11.41
CA LYS A 377 11.01 7.37 11.06
C LYS A 377 10.94 6.91 9.60
N HIS A 378 10.04 7.45 8.78
CA HIS A 378 9.90 7.18 7.34
C HIS A 378 9.68 5.71 6.95
N ASP A 379 8.91 4.94 7.71
CA ASP A 379 8.74 3.50 7.46
C ASP A 379 7.30 3.12 7.08
N TYR A 380 6.89 3.55 5.88
CA TYR A 380 5.55 3.24 5.33
C TYR A 380 5.32 1.73 5.14
N LEU A 381 6.37 0.98 4.79
CA LEU A 381 6.29 -0.47 4.65
C LEU A 381 6.01 -1.14 5.99
N LYS A 382 6.69 -0.72 7.06
CA LYS A 382 6.37 -1.19 8.40
C LYS A 382 4.96 -0.81 8.81
N ALA A 383 4.50 0.41 8.55
CA ALA A 383 3.13 0.82 8.88
C ALA A 383 2.08 -0.08 8.19
N MET A 384 2.30 -0.46 6.93
CA MET A 384 1.44 -1.40 6.22
C MET A 384 1.51 -2.82 6.77
N SER A 385 2.72 -3.29 7.11
CA SER A 385 2.90 -4.58 7.77
C SER A 385 2.16 -4.62 9.11
N ASP A 386 2.36 -3.61 9.95
CA ASP A 386 1.70 -3.43 11.24
C ASP A 386 0.17 -3.42 11.09
N LEU A 387 -0.37 -2.75 10.06
CA LEU A 387 -1.80 -2.77 9.75
C LEU A 387 -2.31 -4.19 9.48
N HIS A 388 -1.59 -4.98 8.67
CA HIS A 388 -2.00 -6.36 8.38
C HIS A 388 -1.97 -7.22 9.64
N VAL A 389 -0.92 -7.08 10.46
CA VAL A 389 -0.78 -7.83 11.70
C VAL A 389 -1.87 -7.44 12.71
N ILE A 390 -2.11 -6.15 12.92
CA ILE A 390 -3.11 -5.70 13.89
C ILE A 390 -4.53 -5.98 13.42
N GLY A 391 -4.81 -5.87 12.11
CA GLY A 391 -6.08 -6.26 11.52
C GLY A 391 -6.39 -7.73 11.79
N ARG A 392 -5.41 -8.62 11.60
CA ARG A 392 -5.51 -10.05 11.95
C ARG A 392 -5.78 -10.30 13.43
N ALA A 393 -5.26 -9.46 14.30
CA ALA A 393 -5.41 -9.62 15.75
C ALA A 393 -6.74 -9.05 16.30
N LEU A 394 -7.30 -8.01 15.66
CA LEU A 394 -8.48 -7.28 16.15
C LEU A 394 -9.78 -7.57 15.40
N VAL A 395 -9.71 -8.18 14.21
CA VAL A 395 -10.90 -8.62 13.47
C VAL A 395 -11.34 -9.98 14.00
N ASP A 396 -12.62 -10.09 14.36
CA ASP A 396 -13.20 -11.34 14.82
C ASP A 396 -13.18 -12.37 13.66
N SER A 397 -12.90 -13.64 14.00
CA SER A 397 -12.70 -14.72 13.00
C SER A 397 -13.81 -14.84 11.94
N GLU A 398 -15.07 -14.58 12.31
CA GLU A 398 -16.22 -14.60 11.38
C GLU A 398 -16.24 -13.47 10.34
N ASN A 399 -15.49 -12.39 10.59
CA ASN A 399 -15.34 -11.26 9.68
C ASN A 399 -14.01 -11.29 8.91
N PHE A 400 -13.13 -12.26 9.18
CA PHE A 400 -11.74 -12.23 8.71
C PHE A 400 -11.62 -12.26 7.18
N GLU A 401 -12.24 -13.24 6.51
CA GLU A 401 -12.23 -13.33 5.04
C GLU A 401 -12.83 -12.09 4.38
N LYS A 402 -13.90 -11.55 4.98
CA LYS A 402 -14.56 -10.35 4.50
C LYS A 402 -13.65 -9.13 4.62
N TYR A 403 -12.97 -8.99 5.76
CA TYR A 403 -12.00 -7.93 5.99
C TYR A 403 -10.84 -8.04 5.00
N LEU A 404 -10.20 -9.20 4.87
CA LEU A 404 -9.07 -9.37 3.93
C LEU A 404 -9.46 -9.09 2.48
N THR A 405 -10.65 -9.50 2.06
CA THR A 405 -11.11 -9.30 0.68
C THR A 405 -11.48 -7.85 0.38
N ALA A 406 -12.02 -7.13 1.37
CA ALA A 406 -12.51 -5.76 1.20
C ALA A 406 -11.49 -4.68 1.62
N LEU A 407 -10.47 -5.04 2.39
CA LEU A 407 -9.45 -4.12 2.89
C LEU A 407 -8.63 -3.55 1.72
N SER A 408 -8.62 -2.24 1.61
CA SER A 408 -7.62 -1.50 0.82
C SER A 408 -6.76 -0.70 1.79
N PRO A 409 -5.55 -1.17 2.13
CA PRO A 409 -4.55 -0.36 2.82
C PRO A 409 -4.24 0.91 2.03
N ALA A 410 -4.25 2.04 2.72
CA ALA A 410 -3.88 3.35 2.18
C ALA A 410 -2.87 4.02 3.11
N ALA A 411 -1.96 4.78 2.51
CA ALA A 411 -1.03 5.64 3.22
C ALA A 411 -1.25 7.09 2.80
N GLY A 412 -0.84 8.01 3.66
CA GLY A 412 -0.92 9.42 3.36
C GLY A 412 0.16 10.25 4.03
N ASP A 413 0.18 11.50 3.62
CA ASP A 413 1.16 12.48 4.03
C ASP A 413 0.47 13.82 4.33
N THR A 414 1.14 14.70 5.07
CA THR A 414 0.66 16.04 5.34
C THR A 414 1.65 17.08 4.85
N LEU A 415 1.16 18.06 4.08
CA LEU A 415 1.98 19.15 3.55
C LEU A 415 2.56 20.04 4.66
N ALA A 416 1.93 20.05 5.84
CA ALA A 416 2.39 20.84 6.98
C ALA A 416 3.75 20.37 7.53
N ARG A 417 4.18 19.14 7.23
CA ARG A 417 5.48 18.59 7.68
C ARG A 417 6.69 19.20 6.96
N TYR A 418 6.49 19.76 5.77
CA TYR A 418 7.59 20.17 4.90
C TYR A 418 7.89 21.66 5.08
N THR A 419 8.63 21.98 6.14
CA THR A 419 9.14 23.34 6.43
C THR A 419 10.67 23.44 6.42
N SER A 420 11.36 22.40 5.92
CA SER A 420 12.83 22.28 5.90
C SER A 420 13.48 22.94 4.67
N THR A 421 14.82 22.92 4.59
CA THR A 421 15.62 23.48 3.49
C THR A 421 15.45 22.81 2.11
N SER A 422 14.95 21.56 2.04
CA SER A 422 14.59 20.88 0.77
C SER A 422 13.21 20.19 0.87
N PRO A 423 12.12 20.98 0.99
CA PRO A 423 10.81 20.45 1.36
C PRO A 423 10.20 19.57 0.26
N VAL A 424 10.39 19.93 -1.01
CA VAL A 424 9.80 19.24 -2.18
C VAL A 424 10.41 17.85 -2.38
N HIS A 425 11.72 17.71 -2.21
CA HIS A 425 12.38 16.42 -2.37
C HIS A 425 11.96 15.43 -1.27
N ALA A 426 11.92 15.90 -0.02
CA ALA A 426 11.43 15.11 1.10
C ALA A 426 9.97 14.68 0.89
N PHE A 427 9.13 15.60 0.40
CA PHE A 427 7.73 15.31 0.06
C PHE A 427 7.62 14.26 -1.04
N TRP A 428 8.36 14.39 -2.14
CA TRP A 428 8.38 13.39 -3.21
C TRP A 428 8.76 12.00 -2.70
N ARG A 429 9.84 11.91 -1.90
CA ARG A 429 10.32 10.63 -1.38
C ARG A 429 9.24 9.95 -0.55
N ASN A 430 8.64 10.70 0.35
CA ASN A 430 7.67 10.18 1.29
C ASN A 430 6.34 9.85 0.60
N LEU A 431 5.87 10.69 -0.32
CA LEU A 431 4.67 10.42 -1.11
C LEU A 431 4.87 9.20 -2.03
N SER A 432 6.05 9.02 -2.62
CA SER A 432 6.39 7.84 -3.43
C SER A 432 6.30 6.55 -2.61
N GLN A 433 6.82 6.57 -1.38
CA GLN A 433 6.72 5.42 -0.46
C GLN A 433 5.27 5.17 -0.02
N ALA A 434 4.50 6.23 0.25
CA ALA A 434 3.08 6.11 0.54
C ALA A 434 2.32 5.46 -0.64
N ALA A 435 2.56 5.91 -1.87
CA ALA A 435 1.92 5.36 -3.06
C ALA A 435 2.32 3.91 -3.33
N ALA A 436 3.60 3.58 -3.19
CA ALA A 436 4.12 2.21 -3.36
C ALA A 436 3.59 1.21 -2.32
N SER A 437 3.28 1.69 -1.11
CA SER A 437 2.77 0.85 -0.01
C SER A 437 1.24 0.76 0.03
N SER A 438 0.54 1.67 -0.64
CA SER A 438 -0.93 1.67 -0.73
C SER A 438 -1.42 0.66 -1.76
N VAL A 439 -2.66 0.18 -1.65
CA VAL A 439 -3.27 -0.70 -2.66
C VAL A 439 -4.01 0.10 -3.73
N GLU A 440 -4.95 0.96 -3.33
CA GLU A 440 -5.77 1.73 -4.26
C GLU A 440 -5.77 3.23 -3.96
N TYR A 441 -5.81 3.63 -2.69
CA TYR A 441 -5.95 5.03 -2.31
C TYR A 441 -4.67 5.59 -1.67
N VAL A 442 -4.33 6.83 -2.02
CA VAL A 442 -3.30 7.65 -1.37
C VAL A 442 -3.96 8.94 -0.92
N TRP A 443 -3.69 9.40 0.30
CA TRP A 443 -4.30 10.63 0.80
C TRP A 443 -3.26 11.68 1.18
N ILE A 444 -3.61 12.96 1.03
CA ILE A 444 -2.73 14.07 1.35
C ILE A 444 -3.50 15.09 2.18
N ASP A 445 -3.10 15.30 3.43
CA ASP A 445 -3.61 16.40 4.25
C ASP A 445 -2.91 17.71 3.86
N VAL A 446 -3.69 18.60 3.27
CA VAL A 446 -3.21 19.89 2.78
C VAL A 446 -3.28 21.00 3.84
N GLY A 447 -3.78 20.68 5.04
CA GLY A 447 -3.87 21.57 6.19
C GLY A 447 -4.93 22.65 6.04
N ASP A 448 -4.66 23.81 6.67
CA ASP A 448 -5.55 24.99 6.66
C ASP A 448 -5.40 25.86 5.40
N SER A 449 -4.35 25.65 4.61
CA SER A 449 -4.11 26.43 3.40
C SER A 449 -4.93 25.88 2.22
N PRO A 450 -5.64 26.72 1.45
CA PRO A 450 -6.29 26.31 0.21
C PRO A 450 -5.28 25.71 -0.76
N ILE A 451 -5.66 24.68 -1.52
CA ILE A 451 -4.81 24.15 -2.61
C ILE A 451 -5.15 24.73 -3.98
N VAL A 452 -6.31 25.37 -4.09
CA VAL A 452 -6.78 26.09 -5.26
C VAL A 452 -7.44 27.39 -4.80
N GLY A 453 -7.37 28.42 -5.63
CA GLY A 453 -7.98 29.73 -5.32
C GLY A 453 -7.07 30.66 -4.52
N GLU A 454 -7.67 31.72 -3.99
CA GLU A 454 -6.97 32.72 -3.16
C GLU A 454 -6.39 32.07 -1.90
N GLY A 455 -5.11 32.34 -1.61
CA GLY A 455 -4.39 31.79 -0.46
C GLY A 455 -3.65 30.49 -0.76
N SER A 456 -3.82 29.91 -1.96
CA SER A 456 -3.03 28.74 -2.38
C SER A 456 -1.56 29.05 -2.64
N GLU A 457 -1.25 30.33 -2.87
CA GLU A 457 0.11 30.85 -3.02
C GLU A 457 0.96 30.60 -1.77
N ALA A 458 0.34 30.45 -0.60
CA ALA A 458 1.06 30.17 0.65
C ALA A 458 1.73 28.78 0.65
N ILE A 459 1.05 27.76 0.09
CA ILE A 459 1.65 26.43 -0.06
C ILE A 459 2.73 26.49 -1.14
N ASP A 460 2.45 27.18 -2.25
CA ASP A 460 3.39 27.30 -3.36
C ASP A 460 4.66 28.06 -2.96
N ALA A 461 4.55 29.09 -2.12
CA ALA A 461 5.69 29.81 -1.58
C ALA A 461 6.52 28.95 -0.60
N ARG A 462 5.86 28.11 0.19
CA ARG A 462 6.54 27.21 1.15
C ARG A 462 7.18 26.01 0.47
N MET A 463 6.55 25.49 -0.59
CA MET A 463 6.95 24.27 -1.27
C MET A 463 6.65 24.36 -2.78
N PRO A 464 7.46 25.11 -3.54
CA PRO A 464 7.25 25.28 -4.99
C PRO A 464 7.29 23.93 -5.72
N GLY A 465 6.34 23.66 -6.62
CA GLY A 465 6.33 22.42 -7.41
C GLY A 465 5.72 21.19 -6.71
N TRP A 466 5.07 21.35 -5.55
CA TRP A 466 4.41 20.22 -4.88
C TRP A 466 3.33 19.54 -5.73
N ARG A 467 2.61 20.29 -6.57
CA ARG A 467 1.61 19.73 -7.51
C ARG A 467 2.25 18.84 -8.56
N ASP A 468 3.43 19.21 -9.04
CA ASP A 468 4.21 18.37 -9.96
C ASP A 468 4.65 17.08 -9.28
N VAL A 469 5.03 17.13 -8.00
CA VAL A 469 5.32 15.92 -7.23
C VAL A 469 4.10 14.99 -7.16
N VAL A 470 2.90 15.52 -6.90
CA VAL A 470 1.67 14.70 -6.88
C VAL A 470 1.42 14.07 -8.25
N CYS A 471 1.50 14.86 -9.33
CA CYS A 471 1.34 14.34 -10.70
C CYS A 471 2.40 13.27 -11.04
N GLN A 472 3.66 13.52 -10.67
CA GLN A 472 4.80 12.65 -10.90
C GLN A 472 4.60 11.28 -10.22
N VAL A 473 4.17 11.28 -8.95
CA VAL A 473 4.01 10.03 -8.19
C VAL A 473 2.77 9.26 -8.65
N LYS A 474 1.73 9.96 -9.11
CA LYS A 474 0.49 9.34 -9.60
C LYS A 474 0.68 8.62 -10.93
N ASP A 475 1.26 9.31 -11.89
CA ASP A 475 1.49 8.78 -13.24
C ASP A 475 2.81 9.37 -13.77
N GLU A 476 3.91 8.71 -13.40
CA GLU A 476 5.25 9.13 -13.76
C GLU A 476 5.41 9.25 -15.28
N ARG A 477 4.80 8.34 -16.04
CA ARG A 477 4.92 8.33 -17.50
C ARG A 477 4.18 9.50 -18.12
N ALA A 478 2.92 9.72 -17.77
CA ALA A 478 2.15 10.85 -18.28
C ALA A 478 2.83 12.18 -17.90
N TRP A 479 3.41 12.25 -16.70
CA TRP A 479 4.20 13.40 -16.29
C TRP A 479 5.44 13.61 -17.17
N ILE A 480 6.22 12.55 -17.45
CA ILE A 480 7.40 12.62 -18.34
C ILE A 480 6.99 13.13 -19.72
N GLU A 481 5.95 12.55 -20.32
CA GLU A 481 5.47 12.92 -21.66
C GLU A 481 5.03 14.39 -21.73
N ARG A 482 4.38 14.89 -20.67
CA ARG A 482 4.04 16.31 -20.54
C ARG A 482 5.28 17.18 -20.38
N TYR A 483 6.18 16.82 -19.46
CA TYR A 483 7.39 17.58 -19.17
C TYR A 483 8.28 17.74 -20.40
N LEU A 484 8.52 16.67 -21.15
CA LEU A 484 9.32 16.70 -22.37
C LEU A 484 8.69 17.58 -23.45
N ARG A 485 7.35 17.55 -23.58
CA ARG A 485 6.62 18.39 -24.53
C ARG A 485 6.69 19.88 -24.18
N GLU A 486 6.48 20.22 -22.91
CA GLU A 486 6.48 21.60 -22.42
C GLU A 486 7.88 22.23 -22.45
N ASN A 487 8.93 21.41 -22.31
CA ASN A 487 10.31 21.86 -22.31
C ASN A 487 11.04 21.56 -23.63
N ALA A 488 10.31 21.16 -24.67
CA ALA A 488 10.87 20.87 -25.99
C ALA A 488 11.69 22.05 -26.50
N GLY A 489 12.92 21.78 -26.94
CA GLY A 489 13.88 22.80 -27.39
C GLY A 489 14.68 23.51 -26.28
N THR A 490 14.37 23.28 -25.00
CA THR A 490 15.14 23.85 -23.87
C THR A 490 15.90 22.81 -23.05
N LEU A 491 15.56 21.53 -23.26
CA LEU A 491 16.27 20.38 -22.67
C LEU A 491 17.52 20.08 -23.48
N THR A 492 18.58 19.70 -22.79
CA THR A 492 19.81 19.21 -23.40
C THR A 492 19.86 17.72 -23.16
N ASP A 493 19.84 16.94 -24.23
CA ASP A 493 20.10 15.51 -24.13
C ASP A 493 21.56 15.29 -23.71
N MET A 494 21.74 14.44 -22.71
CA MET A 494 23.04 14.07 -22.17
C MET A 494 23.58 12.81 -22.84
N VAL A 495 22.76 12.14 -23.66
CA VAL A 495 23.18 11.02 -24.51
C VAL A 495 23.60 11.57 -25.88
N PRO A 496 24.78 11.17 -26.40
CA PRO A 496 25.19 11.55 -27.75
C PRO A 496 24.28 10.94 -28.82
N ASP A 497 24.12 11.65 -29.94
CA ASP A 497 23.36 11.22 -31.11
C ASP A 497 23.90 9.87 -31.66
N PRO A 498 23.06 8.84 -31.83
CA PRO A 498 23.45 7.55 -32.40
C PRO A 498 24.02 7.63 -33.83
N THR A 499 23.80 8.72 -34.56
CA THR A 499 24.42 8.93 -35.88
C THR A 499 25.90 9.35 -35.78
N THR A 500 26.31 9.88 -34.62
CA THR A 500 27.70 10.27 -34.33
C THR A 500 28.52 9.13 -33.70
N ALA A 501 27.85 8.03 -33.38
CA ALA A 501 28.33 6.82 -32.73
C ALA A 501 29.13 5.90 -33.68
N CYS A 502 30.16 6.44 -34.35
CA CYS A 502 31.12 5.64 -35.12
C CYS A 502 32.26 5.17 -34.19
N GLY A 503 32.10 3.98 -33.60
CA GLY A 503 33.09 3.35 -32.71
C GLY A 503 32.88 3.69 -31.22
N ILE A 504 33.50 2.89 -30.33
CA ILE A 504 33.35 2.95 -28.85
C ILE A 504 34.02 4.20 -28.22
N SER A 505 33.90 5.37 -28.84
CA SER A 505 34.53 6.59 -28.34
C SER A 505 33.63 7.80 -28.54
N GLN A 506 32.59 7.89 -27.71
CA GLN A 506 32.20 9.06 -26.89
C GLN A 506 30.74 8.87 -26.43
N GLY A 507 30.54 8.49 -25.16
CA GLY A 507 29.24 8.55 -24.46
C GLY A 507 28.40 7.28 -24.35
N TYR A 508 28.64 6.25 -25.16
CA TYR A 508 28.07 4.91 -24.97
C TYR A 508 29.12 3.82 -25.21
N PHE A 509 28.89 2.62 -24.67
CA PHE A 509 29.79 1.48 -24.82
C PHE A 509 29.01 0.16 -24.74
N ALA A 510 29.43 -0.79 -25.55
CA ALA A 510 28.92 -2.16 -25.56
C ALA A 510 29.79 -3.01 -24.63
N TYR A 511 29.16 -3.70 -23.68
CA TYR A 511 29.79 -4.74 -22.88
C TYR A 511 29.27 -6.10 -23.29
N ILE A 512 30.20 -7.00 -23.61
CA ILE A 512 29.94 -8.41 -23.91
C ILE A 512 31.02 -9.21 -23.18
N GLU A 513 30.60 -10.25 -22.44
CA GLU A 513 31.53 -11.15 -21.75
C GLU A 513 32.57 -11.74 -22.71
N ALA A 514 33.81 -11.86 -22.23
CA ALA A 514 34.96 -12.15 -23.08
C ALA A 514 34.86 -13.48 -23.84
N ASP A 515 34.24 -14.50 -23.24
CA ASP A 515 34.06 -15.83 -23.84
C ASP A 515 32.83 -15.92 -24.77
N LYS A 516 32.08 -14.83 -24.96
CA LYS A 516 30.87 -14.76 -25.82
C LYS A 516 30.98 -13.77 -26.98
N ARG A 517 32.10 -13.05 -27.10
CA ARG A 517 32.31 -12.03 -28.15
C ARG A 517 32.23 -12.57 -29.58
N ASP A 518 32.42 -13.87 -29.78
CA ASP A 518 32.40 -14.49 -31.10
C ASP A 518 30.95 -14.74 -31.61
N VAL A 519 29.94 -14.65 -30.74
CA VAL A 519 28.54 -14.92 -31.09
C VAL A 519 27.59 -13.75 -30.80
N SER A 520 27.84 -12.94 -29.78
CA SER A 520 26.98 -11.80 -29.46
C SER A 520 27.46 -10.53 -30.16
N THR A 521 26.53 -9.75 -30.72
CA THR A 521 26.85 -8.46 -31.36
C THR A 521 25.94 -7.33 -30.87
N ILE A 522 26.53 -6.13 -30.79
CA ILE A 522 25.81 -4.86 -30.58
C ILE A 522 26.32 -3.90 -31.65
N GLU A 523 25.47 -3.56 -32.60
CA GLU A 523 25.81 -2.76 -33.79
C GLU A 523 24.71 -1.76 -34.13
N SER A 524 25.00 -0.80 -35.00
CA SER A 524 23.99 0.12 -35.53
C SER A 524 23.23 -0.52 -36.70
N ASP A 525 21.91 -0.37 -36.76
CA ASP A 525 21.03 -0.84 -37.83
C ASP A 525 20.26 0.35 -38.42
N GLN A 526 20.42 0.57 -39.73
CA GLN A 526 19.78 1.66 -40.47
C GLN A 526 18.44 1.25 -41.11
N ALA A 527 18.10 -0.04 -41.07
CA ALA A 527 16.88 -0.55 -41.69
C ALA A 527 15.69 -0.57 -40.72
N VAL A 528 15.95 -0.54 -39.42
CA VAL A 528 14.94 -0.60 -38.36
C VAL A 528 15.16 0.58 -37.41
N GLY A 529 14.13 1.40 -37.22
CA GLY A 529 14.14 2.54 -36.29
C GLY A 529 12.72 2.98 -35.92
N GLU A 530 12.59 3.80 -34.89
CA GLU A 530 11.36 4.44 -34.43
C GLU A 530 11.47 5.96 -34.58
N GLY A 531 11.29 6.45 -35.81
CA GLY A 531 11.37 7.89 -36.12
C GLY A 531 12.76 8.36 -36.54
N ASP A 532 13.82 7.71 -36.04
CA ASP A 532 15.20 7.97 -36.42
C ASP A 532 15.71 7.02 -37.52
N SER A 533 16.82 7.39 -38.17
CA SER A 533 17.44 6.63 -39.27
C SER A 533 18.40 5.53 -38.81
N VAL A 534 18.64 5.40 -37.49
CA VAL A 534 19.59 4.45 -36.91
C VAL A 534 19.09 3.97 -35.55
N SER A 535 19.02 2.65 -35.34
CA SER A 535 18.85 2.04 -34.00
C SER A 535 20.06 1.17 -33.63
N PHE A 536 20.18 0.78 -32.36
CA PHE A 536 21.13 -0.25 -31.92
C PHE A 536 20.49 -1.62 -31.98
N LYS A 537 21.09 -2.53 -32.74
CA LYS A 537 20.69 -3.94 -32.83
C LYS A 537 21.58 -4.79 -31.92
N MET A 538 20.94 -5.51 -31.00
CA MET A 538 21.55 -6.49 -30.12
C MET A 538 21.16 -7.90 -30.61
N THR A 539 22.14 -8.75 -30.89
CA THR A 539 21.93 -10.13 -31.36
C THR A 539 22.66 -11.12 -30.45
N ASP A 540 22.02 -12.25 -30.13
CA ASP A 540 22.64 -13.41 -29.46
C ASP A 540 23.34 -13.10 -28.12
N CYS A 541 22.86 -12.11 -27.38
CA CYS A 541 23.38 -11.66 -26.09
C CYS A 541 22.98 -12.60 -24.92
N LYS A 542 23.33 -13.89 -25.00
CA LYS A 542 22.79 -15.00 -24.17
C LYS A 542 22.87 -14.81 -22.64
N MET A 543 23.90 -14.14 -22.11
CA MET A 543 24.05 -13.83 -20.67
C MET A 543 24.93 -12.58 -20.47
N ASP A 544 24.32 -11.40 -20.30
CA ASP A 544 24.97 -10.11 -19.96
C ASP A 544 25.55 -9.29 -21.13
N GLY A 545 25.03 -9.46 -22.35
CA GLY A 545 25.20 -8.44 -23.38
C GLY A 545 24.49 -7.15 -22.96
N THR A 546 25.27 -6.10 -22.69
CA THR A 546 24.78 -4.85 -22.13
C THR A 546 25.17 -3.67 -23.01
N LEU A 547 24.16 -2.93 -23.47
CA LEU A 547 24.35 -1.60 -24.05
C LEU A 547 24.30 -0.56 -22.93
N MET A 548 25.34 0.27 -22.81
CA MET A 548 25.49 1.22 -21.71
C MET A 548 25.65 2.65 -22.21
N PHE A 549 24.90 3.58 -21.63
CA PHE A 549 25.02 5.02 -21.89
C PHE A 549 25.49 5.73 -20.62
N ARG A 550 26.53 6.56 -20.76
CA ARG A 550 27.21 7.20 -19.62
C ARG A 550 26.82 8.67 -19.52
N VAL A 551 26.40 9.08 -18.33
CA VAL A 551 26.20 10.48 -17.96
C VAL A 551 27.25 10.87 -16.92
N GLN A 552 28.03 11.89 -17.22
CA GLN A 552 29.08 12.43 -16.35
C GLN A 552 28.59 13.64 -15.54
N ASN A 553 29.37 14.00 -14.51
CA ASN A 553 29.15 15.18 -13.67
C ASN A 553 27.78 15.16 -12.95
N VAL A 554 27.32 13.97 -12.61
CA VAL A 554 26.13 13.78 -11.79
C VAL A 554 26.41 14.35 -10.41
N LYS A 555 25.48 15.16 -9.88
CA LYS A 555 25.58 15.70 -8.53
C LYS A 555 24.57 15.02 -7.62
N PRO A 556 24.83 14.98 -6.30
CA PRO A 556 23.85 14.49 -5.33
C PRO A 556 22.50 15.20 -5.52
N ASN A 557 21.41 14.42 -5.52
CA ASN A 557 20.03 14.88 -5.72
C ASN A 557 19.70 15.46 -7.11
N ASP A 558 20.60 15.41 -8.09
CA ASP A 558 20.24 15.69 -9.48
C ASP A 558 19.10 14.76 -9.92
N VAL A 559 18.20 15.30 -10.74
CA VAL A 559 16.99 14.60 -11.19
C VAL A 559 17.06 14.49 -12.71
N TYR A 560 16.80 13.31 -13.26
CA TYR A 560 16.87 13.03 -14.68
C TYR A 560 15.59 12.36 -15.17
N VAL A 561 15.17 12.68 -16.39
CA VAL A 561 14.30 11.80 -17.19
C VAL A 561 15.21 10.89 -17.99
N VAL A 562 14.97 9.58 -17.91
CA VAL A 562 15.65 8.58 -18.74
C VAL A 562 14.59 7.88 -19.58
N GLN A 563 14.78 7.81 -20.90
CA GLN A 563 13.86 7.16 -21.82
C GLN A 563 14.61 6.40 -22.92
N PHE A 564 14.04 5.29 -23.38
CA PHE A 564 14.43 4.64 -24.62
C PHE A 564 13.25 3.87 -25.22
N SER A 565 13.38 3.51 -26.48
CA SER A 565 12.47 2.62 -27.21
C SER A 565 13.14 1.29 -27.52
N THR A 566 12.37 0.21 -27.53
CA THR A 566 12.85 -1.14 -27.83
C THR A 566 11.86 -1.95 -28.65
N LYS A 567 12.36 -2.80 -29.54
CA LYS A 567 11.57 -3.70 -30.39
C LYS A 567 12.19 -5.08 -30.45
N GLY A 568 11.37 -6.12 -30.57
CA GLY A 568 11.81 -7.51 -30.63
C GLY A 568 11.88 -8.17 -29.27
N TYR A 569 12.96 -8.92 -29.01
CA TYR A 569 13.14 -9.67 -27.77
C TYR A 569 13.13 -8.73 -26.55
N PRO A 570 12.45 -9.09 -25.43
CA PRO A 570 12.38 -8.22 -24.26
C PRO A 570 13.74 -7.90 -23.66
N VAL A 571 13.93 -6.64 -23.26
CA VAL A 571 15.13 -6.17 -22.56
C VAL A 571 14.80 -5.77 -21.12
N ALA A 572 15.79 -5.92 -20.25
CA ALA A 572 15.78 -5.34 -18.91
C ALA A 572 16.64 -4.09 -18.92
N ALA A 573 16.17 -3.01 -18.30
CA ALA A 573 16.96 -1.79 -18.17
C ALA A 573 17.05 -1.33 -16.73
N LYS A 574 18.21 -0.76 -16.38
CA LYS A 574 18.45 -0.20 -15.05
C LYS A 574 19.43 0.97 -15.13
N VAL A 575 19.34 1.85 -14.14
CA VAL A 575 20.36 2.86 -13.89
C VAL A 575 21.26 2.44 -12.74
N ALA A 576 22.57 2.54 -12.95
CA ALA A 576 23.60 2.25 -11.97
C ALA A 576 24.55 3.45 -11.78
N TRP A 577 25.29 3.42 -10.67
CA TRP A 577 26.15 4.53 -10.23
C TRP A 577 27.62 4.11 -10.19
N ARG A 578 28.51 5.04 -10.54
CA ARG A 578 29.95 4.91 -10.26
C ARG A 578 30.43 6.03 -9.34
N GLU A 579 31.42 5.68 -8.54
CA GLU A 579 32.24 6.61 -7.77
C GLU A 579 33.70 6.37 -8.16
N ASN A 580 34.42 7.42 -8.55
CA ASN A 580 35.84 7.35 -8.90
C ASN A 580 36.18 6.22 -9.89
N SER A 581 35.35 6.05 -10.93
CA SER A 581 35.49 4.97 -11.92
C SER A 581 35.32 3.55 -11.37
N ALA A 582 34.63 3.34 -10.25
CA ALA A 582 34.24 2.01 -9.77
C ALA A 582 32.72 1.91 -9.62
N PHE A 583 32.12 0.80 -10.09
CA PHE A 583 30.70 0.53 -9.85
C PHE A 583 30.44 0.33 -8.37
N ARG A 584 29.39 0.97 -7.88
CA ARG A 584 28.97 0.91 -6.47
C ARG A 584 27.71 0.08 -6.33
N TRP A 585 27.89 -1.24 -6.27
CA TRP A 585 26.80 -2.21 -6.07
C TRP A 585 26.16 -2.16 -4.66
N ASN A 586 26.70 -1.35 -3.76
CA ASN A 586 26.11 -1.05 -2.46
C ASN A 586 24.98 -0.02 -2.56
N VAL A 587 24.84 0.70 -3.68
CA VAL A 587 23.67 1.51 -3.99
C VAL A 587 22.76 0.70 -4.91
N PRO A 588 21.47 0.54 -4.57
CA PRO A 588 20.53 -0.15 -5.45
C PRO A 588 20.46 0.51 -6.84
N SER A 589 20.55 -0.30 -7.89
CA SER A 589 20.23 0.14 -9.24
C SER A 589 18.73 0.40 -9.36
N ILE A 590 18.35 1.37 -10.20
CA ILE A 590 16.94 1.71 -10.41
C ILE A 590 16.47 1.06 -11.71
N GLY A 591 15.57 0.08 -11.64
CA GLY A 591 15.00 -0.56 -12.83
C GLY A 591 14.07 0.38 -13.60
N LEU A 592 14.12 0.31 -14.93
CA LEU A 592 13.25 1.05 -15.86
C LEU A 592 12.16 0.12 -16.38
N PRO A 593 10.88 0.39 -16.09
CA PRO A 593 9.78 -0.43 -16.60
C PRO A 593 9.65 -0.22 -18.12
N VAL A 594 9.49 -1.32 -18.86
CA VAL A 594 9.23 -1.31 -20.31
C VAL A 594 7.73 -1.44 -20.54
N ALA A 595 7.16 -0.51 -21.31
CA ALA A 595 5.73 -0.50 -21.58
C ALA A 595 5.26 -1.63 -22.51
N ALA A 596 3.93 -1.75 -22.64
CA ALA A 596 3.31 -2.59 -23.65
C ALA A 596 3.71 -2.17 -25.07
N GLU A 597 3.71 -3.14 -25.97
CA GLU A 597 4.05 -2.97 -27.37
C GLU A 597 2.99 -2.16 -28.12
N ASN A 598 3.44 -1.18 -28.91
CA ASN A 598 2.60 -0.40 -29.79
C ASN A 598 2.32 -1.17 -31.11
N ALA A 599 1.45 -0.62 -31.97
CA ALA A 599 1.07 -1.27 -33.23
C ALA A 599 2.25 -1.50 -34.20
N ALA A 600 3.36 -0.77 -34.04
CA ALA A 600 4.56 -0.91 -34.86
C ALA A 600 5.58 -1.91 -34.27
N GLY A 601 5.27 -2.55 -33.15
CA GLY A 601 6.14 -3.52 -32.48
C GLY A 601 7.14 -2.90 -31.49
N TRP A 602 7.04 -1.59 -31.23
CA TRP A 602 7.95 -0.86 -30.34
C TRP A 602 7.35 -0.72 -28.94
N ARG A 603 8.22 -0.71 -27.93
CA ARG A 603 7.90 -0.51 -26.51
C ARG A 603 8.74 0.64 -26.01
N THR A 604 8.16 1.52 -25.20
CA THR A 604 8.89 2.62 -24.58
C THR A 604 9.17 2.30 -23.12
N ALA A 605 10.39 2.56 -22.68
CA ALA A 605 10.75 2.57 -21.27
C ALA A 605 11.08 4.00 -20.87
N SER A 606 10.51 4.48 -19.77
CA SER A 606 10.82 5.80 -19.22
C SER A 606 10.75 5.80 -17.70
N LYS A 607 11.58 6.63 -17.06
CA LYS A 607 11.61 6.77 -15.61
C LYS A 607 12.25 8.08 -15.16
N ILE A 608 11.82 8.59 -14.01
CA ILE A 608 12.54 9.68 -13.34
C ILE A 608 13.56 9.09 -12.37
N ILE A 609 14.79 9.52 -12.53
CA ILE A 609 15.95 9.02 -11.82
C ILE A 609 16.49 10.14 -10.95
N ARG A 610 16.59 9.90 -9.64
CA ARG A 610 17.23 10.81 -8.70
C ARG A 610 18.58 10.26 -8.29
N ALA A 611 19.62 11.07 -8.47
CA ALA A 611 20.96 10.74 -8.02
C ALA A 611 21.00 10.57 -6.50
N PRO A 612 21.77 9.60 -5.97
CA PRO A 612 21.85 9.37 -4.53
C PRO A 612 22.31 10.61 -3.77
N ASP A 613 21.76 10.81 -2.57
CA ASP A 613 22.13 11.88 -1.64
C ASP A 613 23.43 11.55 -0.88
N ALA A 614 24.48 11.22 -1.61
CA ALA A 614 25.81 11.03 -1.04
C ALA A 614 26.89 11.52 -1.99
N GLU A 615 27.94 12.11 -1.41
CA GLU A 615 29.09 12.59 -2.17
C GLU A 615 29.84 11.42 -2.83
N GLY A 616 30.43 11.68 -3.99
CA GLY A 616 31.26 10.71 -4.73
C GLY A 616 30.58 10.05 -5.94
N TYR A 617 29.24 10.02 -6.02
CA TYR A 617 28.55 9.50 -7.21
C TYR A 617 28.52 10.52 -8.34
N ASN A 618 29.59 10.56 -9.13
CA ASN A 618 29.78 11.54 -10.21
C ASN A 618 29.38 11.02 -11.60
N GLU A 619 28.97 9.75 -11.71
CA GLU A 619 28.55 9.15 -12.97
C GLU A 619 27.31 8.26 -12.81
N MET A 620 26.44 8.35 -13.81
CA MET A 620 25.23 7.54 -13.96
C MET A 620 25.32 6.75 -15.26
N TYR A 621 24.90 5.48 -15.22
CA TYR A 621 24.88 4.60 -16.40
C TYR A 621 23.48 4.06 -16.60
N LEU A 622 22.88 4.33 -17.76
CA LEU A 622 21.74 3.55 -18.25
C LEU A 622 22.29 2.26 -18.85
N MET A 623 21.87 1.12 -18.32
CA MET A 623 22.27 -0.22 -18.75
C MET A 623 21.05 -0.92 -19.33
N ILE A 624 21.13 -1.37 -20.57
CA ILE A 624 20.08 -2.11 -21.27
C ILE A 624 20.63 -3.50 -21.61
N GLU A 625 19.97 -4.52 -21.07
CA GLU A 625 20.42 -5.91 -21.05
C GLU A 625 19.41 -6.80 -21.76
N MET A 626 19.88 -7.67 -22.65
CA MET A 626 19.11 -8.86 -23.04
C MET A 626 19.43 -9.97 -22.03
N ARG A 627 18.42 -10.47 -21.34
CA ARG A 627 18.57 -11.58 -20.38
C ARG A 627 17.99 -12.86 -20.95
N GLU A 628 18.74 -13.95 -20.79
CA GLU A 628 18.31 -15.30 -21.15
C GLU A 628 17.91 -15.46 -22.63
N SER A 629 18.44 -14.60 -23.51
CA SER A 629 18.14 -14.69 -24.93
C SER A 629 18.69 -15.98 -25.53
N LYS A 630 18.01 -16.49 -26.54
CA LYS A 630 18.41 -17.66 -27.33
C LYS A 630 19.16 -17.22 -28.57
N GLU A 631 19.69 -18.22 -29.26
CA GLU A 631 20.27 -18.04 -30.58
C GLU A 631 19.20 -17.52 -31.55
N SER A 632 19.56 -16.55 -32.39
CA SER A 632 18.71 -15.74 -33.27
C SER A 632 17.77 -14.72 -32.61
N ASP A 633 17.78 -14.57 -31.28
CA ASP A 633 17.01 -13.51 -30.64
C ASP A 633 17.66 -12.14 -30.91
N VAL A 634 16.82 -11.20 -31.35
CA VAL A 634 17.23 -9.85 -31.70
C VAL A 634 16.38 -8.84 -30.95
N SER A 635 17.04 -7.82 -30.43
CA SER A 635 16.38 -6.62 -29.91
C SER A 635 16.96 -5.37 -30.58
N TRP A 636 16.11 -4.42 -30.92
CA TRP A 636 16.51 -3.08 -31.35
C TRP A 636 16.25 -2.09 -30.23
N ILE A 637 17.16 -1.13 -30.04
CA ILE A 637 17.08 -0.04 -29.07
C ILE A 637 17.21 1.29 -29.81
N ASP A 638 16.29 2.21 -29.57
CA ASP A 638 16.22 3.50 -30.26
C ASP A 638 15.75 4.62 -29.32
N ASN A 639 15.73 5.87 -29.77
CA ASN A 639 15.24 7.05 -29.02
C ASN A 639 15.79 7.13 -27.59
N VAL A 640 17.09 6.87 -27.42
CA VAL A 640 17.72 6.85 -26.10
C VAL A 640 18.02 8.27 -25.66
N HIS A 641 17.34 8.72 -24.62
CA HIS A 641 17.43 10.08 -24.14
C HIS A 641 17.68 10.13 -22.63
N VAL A 642 18.55 11.04 -22.20
CA VAL A 642 18.70 11.40 -20.80
C VAL A 642 18.68 12.91 -20.64
N TYR A 643 17.64 13.44 -20.00
CA TYR A 643 17.50 14.86 -19.75
C TYR A 643 17.64 15.16 -18.27
N LYS A 644 18.46 16.14 -17.90
CA LYS A 644 18.46 16.67 -16.54
C LYS A 644 17.25 17.59 -16.35
N ILE A 645 16.45 17.33 -15.31
CA ILE A 645 15.33 18.19 -14.90
C ILE A 645 15.91 19.42 -14.19
N LYS A 646 15.41 20.60 -14.58
CA LYS A 646 15.83 21.90 -14.02
C LYS A 646 15.16 22.22 -12.69
#